data_AF-A0A1J4VJ80-F1
#
_entry.id   AF-A0A1J4VJ80-F1
#
_cell.length_a   1.000
_cell.length_b   1.000
_cell.length_c   1.000
_cell.angle_alpha   90.00
_cell.angle_beta   90.00
_cell.angle_gamma   90.00
#
_symmetry.space_group_name_H-M   'P 1'
#
loop_
_entity.id
_entity.type
_entity.pdbx_description
1 polymer ?
#
loop_
_entity_poly.entity_id
_entity_poly.type
_entity_poly.pdbx_seq_one_letter_code
_entity_poly.pdbx_strand_id
1 'polypeptide(L)'
;MNTVFPVEFEILQTTGEADDAHLLQSFTRDVSAGGLCLELKILNPETEIKIQTPNLELGLTINLTFAMHPVKAQARIVWIKKQDVERPARYLIGVVYTRVDEKDRSRIISYARRQIWIPRITTVIGILLFALLALIFIKDQKLIEQNKAIVQRFQESVEKESMISSKLLQLQNREEALSRELNKSQTEVRKLNTSMAKLAVDSVQLKGIREKELVTSLEKERKLNTALKHITQNKEKLEASFQMLQKNEASLSKTTLHQMVEWIKTHRNLRTGLLASFEGDSSLEDWAFTYDQALASQVFLIFGDLNSAETILNFYAKRAERSNGAFYNAYDAVDGRVKESTVHVGPNAWIGLAALQYEHRTKNGRFMPLAKSIGDWLIDNQDLEGGLKGGPSVNWYSTEHNLDAYAFLSMLAKETNDSRYEEAASRALQWIRKYAYSNKTKGISRGKGDATIATDTFSWSIAALGPAKLKELSLDPEEIMNFAENACEVEVPYKKSNGKLTMVKGFDFAKARNVGRGGVISTEWTAQAIVTYRILSNYLDALGEKEKVFNYRQKAGFYLNELQKLIITSSSKTGQGRGCLPYASMDNVDTGHGWRTPKGSQTGSVSGTAYGIFAWIGYNPLSFDNANVFSKDSEVVR
;
A
#
# COMPACT_ATOMS: atom_id res chain seq x y z
N MET A 1 -27.83 49.36 -23.94
CA MET A 1 -27.04 48.44 -23.09
C MET A 1 -25.80 49.20 -22.68
N ASN A 2 -25.52 49.32 -21.38
CA ASN A 2 -24.33 50.00 -20.91
C ASN A 2 -23.11 49.11 -21.25
N THR A 3 -22.28 49.57 -22.18
CA THR A 3 -21.10 48.84 -22.63
C THR A 3 -20.10 49.83 -23.21
N VAL A 4 -18.83 49.64 -22.86
CA VAL A 4 -17.75 50.56 -23.19
C VAL A 4 -16.86 49.97 -24.29
N PHE A 5 -16.80 50.66 -25.43
CA PHE A 5 -15.92 50.38 -26.56
C PHE A 5 -15.10 51.62 -26.86
N PRO A 6 -13.81 51.50 -27.19
CA PRO A 6 -13.09 52.57 -27.88
C PRO A 6 -13.74 52.84 -29.23
N VAL A 7 -14.06 54.10 -29.50
CA VAL A 7 -14.61 54.56 -30.78
C VAL A 7 -13.80 55.75 -31.25
N GLU A 8 -13.22 55.59 -32.43
CA GLU A 8 -12.62 56.69 -33.17
C GLU A 8 -13.69 57.27 -34.10
N PHE A 9 -13.81 58.59 -34.14
CA PHE A 9 -14.72 59.23 -35.08
C PHE A 9 -14.13 60.44 -35.78
N GLU A 10 -14.62 60.67 -36.98
CA GLU A 10 -14.29 61.79 -37.86
C GLU A 10 -15.57 62.52 -38.27
N ILE A 11 -15.48 63.82 -38.53
CA ILE A 11 -16.61 64.64 -38.98
C ILE A 11 -16.64 64.59 -40.51
N LEU A 12 -17.78 64.16 -41.09
CA LEU A 12 -17.96 64.08 -42.54
C LEU A 12 -18.54 65.41 -43.07
N GLN A 13 -17.90 66.02 -44.06
CA GLN A 13 -18.46 67.20 -44.74
C GLN A 13 -19.54 66.78 -45.76
N THR A 14 -20.48 67.69 -46.03
CA THR A 14 -21.63 67.53 -46.93
C THR A 14 -21.30 67.14 -48.39
N THR A 15 -20.02 67.05 -48.77
CA THR A 15 -19.53 66.70 -50.12
C THR A 15 -18.79 65.36 -50.20
N GLY A 16 -18.73 64.56 -49.12
CA GLY A 16 -18.26 63.17 -49.18
C GLY A 16 -16.74 62.96 -49.25
N GLU A 17 -15.94 64.02 -49.12
CA GLU A 17 -14.49 63.92 -48.91
C GLU A 17 -14.14 64.20 -47.44
N ALA A 18 -13.29 63.33 -46.86
CA ALA A 18 -12.79 63.47 -45.50
C ALA A 18 -11.73 64.59 -45.47
N ASP A 19 -11.95 65.60 -44.64
CA ASP A 19 -10.99 66.68 -44.36
C ASP A 19 -9.81 66.12 -43.55
N ASP A 20 -8.64 66.76 -43.64
CA ASP A 20 -7.38 66.33 -43.00
C ASP A 20 -7.63 66.08 -41.49
N ALA A 21 -7.65 64.80 -41.12
CA ALA A 21 -8.55 64.27 -40.10
C ALA A 21 -8.05 64.50 -38.66
N HIS A 22 -8.71 65.37 -37.91
CA HIS A 22 -8.66 65.28 -36.44
C HIS A 22 -9.48 64.08 -35.98
N LEU A 23 -8.87 62.89 -36.00
CA LEU A 23 -9.44 61.67 -35.46
C LEU A 23 -9.66 61.85 -33.95
N LEU A 24 -10.91 61.88 -33.52
CA LEU A 24 -11.26 62.03 -32.11
C LEU A 24 -11.52 60.66 -31.48
N GLN A 25 -10.89 60.41 -30.33
CA GLN A 25 -11.09 59.19 -29.56
C GLN A 25 -12.17 59.41 -28.49
N SER A 26 -13.15 58.51 -28.48
CA SER A 26 -14.24 58.47 -27.51
C SER A 26 -14.46 57.06 -27.00
N PHE A 27 -15.30 56.93 -25.98
CA PHE A 27 -15.75 55.64 -25.49
C PHE A 27 -17.27 55.55 -25.59
N THR A 28 -17.82 54.39 -25.93
CA THR A 28 -19.27 54.22 -25.78
C THR A 28 -19.66 54.18 -24.31
N ARG A 29 -20.80 54.75 -23.98
CA ARG A 29 -21.47 54.58 -22.69
C ARG A 29 -22.67 53.65 -22.82
N ASP A 30 -23.48 53.88 -23.85
CA ASP A 30 -24.66 53.07 -24.14
C ASP A 30 -24.70 52.67 -25.62
N VAL A 31 -25.14 51.44 -25.86
CA VAL A 31 -25.18 50.82 -27.19
C VAL A 31 -26.59 50.31 -27.47
N SER A 32 -27.10 50.58 -28.66
CA SER A 32 -28.39 50.08 -29.16
C SER A 32 -28.29 49.68 -30.63
N ALA A 33 -29.29 48.98 -31.15
CA ALA A 33 -29.29 48.57 -32.56
C ALA A 33 -29.35 49.77 -33.52
N GLY A 34 -29.90 50.91 -33.07
CA GLY A 34 -30.06 52.12 -33.87
C GLY A 34 -29.00 53.19 -33.64
N GLY A 35 -28.10 53.05 -32.65
CA GLY A 35 -27.16 54.11 -32.32
C GLY A 35 -26.37 53.90 -31.03
N LEU A 36 -25.50 54.88 -30.71
CA LEU A 36 -24.56 54.86 -29.59
C LEU A 36 -24.66 56.15 -28.78
N CYS A 37 -24.27 56.09 -27.51
CA CYS A 37 -23.88 57.25 -26.73
C CYS A 37 -22.36 57.26 -26.62
N LEU A 38 -21.70 58.30 -27.12
CA LEU A 38 -20.26 58.50 -27.02
C LEU A 38 -19.94 59.40 -25.82
N GLU A 39 -18.91 59.08 -25.06
CA GLU A 39 -18.36 59.86 -23.97
C GLU A 39 -16.97 60.39 -24.35
N LEU A 40 -16.79 61.69 -24.20
CA LEU A 40 -15.59 62.45 -24.52
C LEU A 40 -15.14 63.26 -23.32
N LYS A 41 -13.83 63.22 -23.02
CA LYS A 41 -13.24 63.96 -21.90
C LYS A 41 -12.60 65.29 -22.31
N ILE A 42 -12.23 65.46 -23.58
CA ILE A 42 -11.55 66.65 -24.07
C ILE A 42 -12.05 66.94 -25.48
N LEU A 43 -12.63 68.13 -25.66
CA LEU A 43 -12.98 68.71 -26.95
C LEU A 43 -12.25 70.05 -27.06
N ASN A 44 -11.58 70.29 -28.20
CA ASN A 44 -11.06 71.62 -28.49
C ASN A 44 -12.25 72.58 -28.78
N PRO A 45 -12.11 73.88 -28.50
CA PRO A 45 -13.20 74.85 -28.70
C PRO A 45 -13.74 74.88 -30.14
N GLU A 46 -12.88 74.63 -31.14
CA GLU A 46 -13.27 74.60 -32.56
C GLU A 46 -14.17 73.41 -32.89
N THR A 47 -13.87 72.21 -32.38
CA THR A 47 -14.71 71.03 -32.63
C THR A 47 -15.97 71.07 -31.78
N GLU A 48 -15.96 71.72 -30.61
CA GLU A 48 -17.19 71.97 -29.82
C GLU A 48 -18.22 72.77 -30.62
N ILE A 49 -17.78 73.78 -31.39
CA ILE A 49 -18.67 74.55 -32.29
C ILE A 49 -19.14 73.68 -33.45
N LYS A 50 -18.23 72.94 -34.11
CA LYS A 50 -18.56 72.09 -35.27
C LYS A 50 -19.61 71.02 -34.93
N ILE A 51 -19.45 70.35 -33.79
CA ILE A 51 -20.32 69.26 -33.33
C ILE A 51 -21.75 69.75 -33.00
N GLN A 52 -21.95 71.03 -32.67
CA GLN A 52 -23.28 71.62 -32.43
C GLN A 52 -24.07 71.90 -33.72
N THR A 53 -23.48 71.69 -34.89
CA THR A 53 -24.16 71.89 -36.18
C THR A 53 -25.30 70.85 -36.35
N PRO A 54 -26.53 71.29 -36.66
CA PRO A 54 -27.64 70.36 -36.90
C PRO A 54 -27.34 69.40 -38.06
N ASN A 55 -27.73 68.13 -37.92
CA ASN A 55 -27.57 67.07 -38.93
C ASN A 55 -26.12 66.72 -39.32
N LEU A 56 -25.14 67.01 -38.46
CA LEU A 56 -23.75 66.60 -38.70
C LEU A 56 -23.63 65.06 -38.77
N GLU A 57 -23.00 64.57 -39.84
CA GLU A 57 -22.66 63.16 -39.99
C GLU A 57 -21.23 62.88 -39.51
N LEU A 58 -21.08 61.72 -38.87
CA LEU A 58 -19.83 61.22 -38.31
C LEU A 58 -19.49 59.88 -38.96
N GLY A 59 -18.23 59.70 -39.34
CA GLY A 59 -17.63 58.39 -39.61
C GLY A 59 -17.18 57.78 -38.29
N LEU A 60 -17.61 56.56 -37.97
CA LEU A 60 -17.31 55.85 -36.74
C LEU A 60 -16.48 54.60 -37.04
N THR A 61 -15.38 54.43 -36.30
CA THR A 61 -14.59 53.21 -36.21
C THR A 61 -14.67 52.66 -34.79
N ILE A 62 -15.51 51.64 -34.61
CA ILE A 62 -15.81 51.03 -33.30
C ILE A 62 -14.91 49.81 -33.09
N ASN A 63 -14.01 49.92 -32.13
CA ASN A 63 -13.04 48.89 -31.79
C ASN A 63 -13.62 47.94 -30.72
N LEU A 64 -14.22 46.83 -31.16
CA LEU A 64 -14.65 45.78 -30.23
C LEU A 64 -13.42 45.00 -29.73
N THR A 65 -13.20 44.94 -28.41
CA THR A 65 -12.05 44.22 -27.83
C THR A 65 -12.07 42.74 -28.25
N PHE A 66 -10.95 42.24 -28.78
CA PHE A 66 -10.77 40.89 -29.36
C PHE A 66 -11.49 40.61 -30.70
N ALA A 67 -12.01 41.64 -31.39
CA ALA A 67 -12.44 41.49 -32.78
C ALA A 67 -11.26 41.62 -33.75
N MET A 68 -11.22 40.78 -34.80
CA MET A 68 -10.16 40.86 -35.82
C MET A 68 -10.20 42.17 -36.62
N HIS A 69 -11.39 42.75 -36.80
CA HIS A 69 -11.59 43.99 -37.55
C HIS A 69 -12.56 44.92 -36.83
N PRO A 70 -12.28 46.24 -36.83
CA PRO A 70 -13.18 47.25 -36.27
C PRO A 70 -14.46 47.34 -37.10
N VAL A 71 -15.54 47.76 -36.45
CA VAL A 71 -16.81 48.01 -37.13
C VAL A 71 -16.80 49.45 -37.65
N LYS A 72 -17.05 49.61 -38.96
CA LYS A 72 -17.20 50.92 -39.59
C LYS A 72 -18.68 51.27 -39.74
N ALA A 73 -19.06 52.47 -39.32
CA ALA A 73 -20.43 52.97 -39.43
C ALA A 73 -20.46 54.48 -39.71
N GLN A 74 -21.54 54.97 -40.29
CA GLN A 74 -21.87 56.39 -40.35
C GLN A 74 -23.04 56.66 -39.40
N ALA A 75 -23.00 57.77 -38.69
CA ALA A 75 -24.03 58.15 -37.74
C ALA A 75 -24.25 59.66 -37.71
N ARG A 76 -25.48 60.10 -37.43
CA ARG A 76 -25.79 61.51 -37.21
C ARG A 76 -25.88 61.81 -35.73
N ILE A 77 -25.49 63.02 -35.33
CA ILE A 77 -25.69 63.50 -33.97
C ILE A 77 -27.17 63.85 -33.75
N VAL A 78 -27.75 63.37 -32.64
CA VAL A 78 -29.15 63.64 -32.25
C VAL A 78 -29.23 64.54 -31.02
N TRP A 79 -28.30 64.41 -30.08
CA TRP A 79 -28.23 65.26 -28.90
C TRP A 79 -26.81 65.31 -28.33
N ILE A 80 -26.49 66.39 -27.62
CA ILE A 80 -25.22 66.57 -26.91
C ILE A 80 -25.54 67.08 -25.50
N LYS A 81 -24.85 66.54 -24.49
CA LYS A 81 -24.97 66.96 -23.10
C LYS A 81 -23.60 67.13 -22.46
N LYS A 82 -23.32 68.35 -21.99
CA LYS A 82 -22.14 68.65 -21.16
C LYS A 82 -22.46 68.27 -19.71
N GLN A 83 -21.66 67.39 -19.10
CA GLN A 83 -21.90 66.88 -17.74
C GLN A 83 -21.16 67.67 -16.65
N ASP A 84 -19.91 68.04 -16.88
CA ASP A 84 -19.07 68.71 -15.88
C ASP A 84 -18.94 70.22 -16.18
N VAL A 85 -19.03 71.05 -15.14
CA VAL A 85 -18.89 72.52 -15.25
C VAL A 85 -17.41 72.95 -15.17
N GLU A 86 -16.57 72.16 -14.49
CA GLU A 86 -15.13 72.38 -14.36
C GLU A 86 -14.31 71.65 -15.46
N ARG A 87 -13.16 72.21 -15.83
CA ARG A 87 -12.29 71.64 -16.89
C ARG A 87 -11.41 70.51 -16.33
N PRO A 88 -11.21 69.40 -17.07
CA PRO A 88 -11.74 69.14 -18.41
C PRO A 88 -13.20 68.66 -18.38
N ALA A 89 -14.07 69.30 -19.17
CA ALA A 89 -15.50 69.01 -19.17
C ALA A 89 -15.80 67.71 -19.94
N ARG A 90 -16.63 66.83 -19.34
CA ARG A 90 -17.13 65.63 -20.01
C ARG A 90 -18.35 65.91 -20.88
N TYR A 91 -18.35 65.35 -22.08
CA TYR A 91 -19.44 65.45 -23.05
C TYR A 91 -20.01 64.06 -23.35
N LEU A 92 -21.34 63.99 -23.38
CA LEU A 92 -22.09 62.85 -23.88
C LEU A 92 -22.73 63.23 -25.20
N ILE A 93 -22.49 62.44 -26.24
CA ILE A 93 -23.03 62.65 -27.58
C ILE A 93 -23.88 61.45 -27.96
N GLY A 94 -25.17 61.67 -28.16
CA GLY A 94 -26.07 60.65 -28.71
C GLY A 94 -26.03 60.66 -30.23
N VAL A 95 -25.68 59.52 -30.82
CA VAL A 95 -25.60 59.34 -32.28
C VAL A 95 -26.53 58.21 -32.74
N VAL A 96 -27.15 58.38 -33.90
CA VAL A 96 -28.01 57.38 -34.55
C VAL A 96 -27.38 56.96 -35.87
N TYR A 97 -27.26 55.66 -36.10
CA TYR A 97 -26.65 55.11 -37.32
C TYR A 97 -27.44 55.55 -38.55
N THR A 98 -26.75 56.14 -39.53
CA THR A 98 -27.28 56.41 -40.87
C THR A 98 -26.88 55.29 -41.84
N ARG A 99 -25.69 54.70 -41.65
CA ARG A 99 -25.24 53.53 -42.41
C ARG A 99 -24.39 52.60 -41.55
N VAL A 100 -24.77 51.33 -41.46
CA VAL A 100 -23.98 50.26 -40.81
C VAL A 100 -24.34 48.93 -41.45
N ASP A 101 -23.35 48.05 -41.66
CA ASP A 101 -23.63 46.71 -42.17
C ASP A 101 -24.45 45.89 -41.17
N GLU A 102 -25.42 45.11 -41.66
CA GLU A 102 -26.33 44.31 -40.84
C GLU A 102 -25.59 43.28 -39.95
N LYS A 103 -24.50 42.70 -40.47
CA LYS A 103 -23.67 41.75 -39.72
C LYS A 103 -22.90 42.49 -38.62
N ASP A 104 -22.38 43.67 -38.92
CA ASP A 104 -21.64 44.48 -37.95
C ASP A 104 -22.54 45.05 -36.85
N ARG A 105 -23.75 45.47 -37.20
CA ARG A 105 -24.79 45.86 -36.23
C ARG A 105 -25.11 44.69 -35.27
N SER A 106 -25.28 43.50 -35.81
CA SER A 106 -25.51 42.29 -35.02
C SER A 106 -24.31 41.95 -34.14
N ARG A 107 -23.07 42.13 -34.63
CA ARG A 107 -21.83 41.93 -33.86
C ARG A 107 -21.74 42.85 -32.66
N ILE A 108 -22.04 44.15 -32.81
CA ILE A 108 -22.04 45.13 -31.71
C ILE A 108 -23.02 44.70 -30.60
N ILE A 109 -24.24 44.32 -30.98
CA ILE A 109 -25.29 43.93 -30.03
C ILE A 109 -24.99 42.60 -29.36
N SER A 110 -24.55 41.60 -30.11
CA SER A 110 -24.13 40.31 -29.54
C SER A 110 -22.94 40.46 -28.59
N TYR A 111 -22.01 41.36 -28.89
CA TYR A 111 -20.89 41.67 -28.00
C TYR A 111 -21.35 42.34 -26.70
N ALA A 112 -22.19 43.38 -26.79
CA ALA A 112 -22.75 44.05 -25.61
C ALA A 112 -23.55 43.09 -24.73
N ARG A 113 -24.34 42.18 -25.32
CA ARG A 113 -25.03 41.11 -24.59
C ARG A 113 -24.04 40.17 -23.89
N ARG A 114 -22.98 39.75 -24.57
CA ARG A 114 -21.92 38.90 -23.99
C ARG A 114 -21.24 39.57 -22.80
N GLN A 115 -20.92 40.86 -22.88
CA GLN A 115 -20.29 41.59 -21.76
C GLN A 115 -21.16 41.66 -20.50
N ILE A 116 -22.49 41.61 -20.65
CA ILE A 116 -23.42 41.57 -19.52
C ILE A 116 -23.58 40.15 -18.98
N TRP A 117 -23.72 39.15 -19.86
CA TRP A 117 -24.05 37.78 -19.47
C TRP A 117 -22.83 36.93 -19.08
N ILE A 118 -21.67 37.11 -19.71
CA ILE A 118 -20.47 36.32 -19.42
C ILE A 118 -20.07 36.42 -17.95
N PRO A 119 -19.94 37.62 -17.32
CA PRO A 119 -19.58 37.72 -15.91
C PRO A 119 -20.57 36.97 -15.01
N ARG A 120 -21.88 37.10 -15.27
CA ARG A 120 -22.94 36.43 -14.49
C ARG A 120 -22.84 34.91 -14.60
N ILE A 121 -22.69 34.40 -15.82
CA ILE A 121 -22.53 32.97 -16.07
C ILE A 121 -21.25 32.46 -15.40
N THR A 122 -20.13 33.19 -15.51
CA THR A 122 -18.87 32.80 -14.85
C THR A 122 -19.00 32.77 -13.33
N THR A 123 -19.73 33.71 -12.73
CA THR A 123 -20.00 33.69 -11.29
C THR A 123 -20.84 32.48 -10.90
N VAL A 124 -21.91 32.18 -11.64
CA VAL A 124 -22.76 31.00 -11.38
C VAL A 124 -21.96 29.70 -11.51
N ILE A 125 -21.16 29.54 -12.57
CA ILE A 125 -20.27 28.39 -12.75
C ILE A 125 -19.28 28.29 -11.58
N GLY A 126 -18.68 29.41 -11.17
CA GLY A 126 -17.78 29.45 -10.02
C GLY A 126 -18.43 28.98 -8.72
N ILE A 127 -19.67 29.43 -8.44
CA ILE A 127 -20.45 29.01 -7.26
C ILE A 127 -20.76 27.51 -7.34
N LEU A 128 -21.18 27.00 -8.50
CA LEU A 128 -21.48 25.58 -8.69
C LEU A 128 -20.23 24.71 -8.52
N LEU A 129 -19.07 25.14 -9.05
CA LEU A 129 -17.79 24.46 -8.86
C LEU A 129 -17.38 24.45 -7.39
N PHE A 130 -17.53 25.57 -6.68
CA PHE A 130 -17.24 25.64 -5.25
C PHE A 130 -18.16 24.71 -4.44
N ALA A 131 -19.46 24.71 -4.74
CA ALA A 131 -20.42 23.81 -4.10
C ALA A 131 -20.09 22.34 -4.37
N LEU A 132 -19.69 21.99 -5.59
CA LEU A 132 -19.25 20.64 -5.94
C LEU A 132 -18.00 20.23 -5.17
N LEU A 133 -16.99 21.10 -5.08
CA LEU A 133 -15.77 20.85 -4.30
C LEU A 133 -16.07 20.69 -2.81
N ALA A 134 -16.98 21.49 -2.26
CA ALA A 134 -17.42 21.36 -0.87
C ALA A 134 -18.15 20.03 -0.62
N LEU A 135 -19.03 19.59 -1.54
CA LEU A 135 -19.70 18.30 -1.44
C LEU A 135 -18.72 17.12 -1.52
N ILE A 136 -17.73 17.18 -2.42
CA ILE A 136 -16.66 16.19 -2.52
C ILE A 136 -15.87 16.14 -1.21
N PHE A 137 -15.49 17.29 -0.66
CA PHE A 137 -14.76 17.38 0.61
C PHE A 137 -15.56 16.79 1.79
N ILE A 138 -16.86 17.12 1.91
CA ILE A 138 -17.73 16.57 2.95
C ILE A 138 -17.85 15.05 2.82
N LYS A 139 -18.03 14.54 1.60
CA LYS A 139 -18.11 13.09 1.34
C LYS A 139 -16.79 12.40 1.71
N ASP A 140 -15.66 13.00 1.37
CA ASP A 140 -14.32 12.47 1.69
C ASP A 140 -14.09 12.40 3.20
N GLN A 141 -14.40 13.48 3.95
CA GLN A 141 -14.30 13.47 5.41
C GLN A 141 -15.20 12.41 6.05
N LYS A 142 -16.44 12.28 5.57
CA LYS A 142 -17.35 11.23 6.04
C LYS A 142 -16.81 9.83 5.78
N LEU A 143 -16.19 9.61 4.63
CA LEU A 143 -15.58 8.32 4.28
C LEU A 143 -14.37 8.01 5.19
N ILE A 144 -13.54 9.01 5.48
CA ILE A 144 -12.41 8.90 6.40
C ILE A 144 -12.90 8.47 7.80
N GLU A 145 -13.92 9.14 8.33
CA GLU A 145 -14.50 8.78 9.64
C GLU A 145 -15.07 7.37 9.67
N GLN A 146 -15.78 6.97 8.62
CA GLN A 146 -16.33 5.61 8.47
C GLN A 146 -15.22 4.56 8.44
N ASN A 147 -14.15 4.79 7.67
CA ASN A 147 -13.03 3.86 7.59
C ASN A 147 -12.29 3.74 8.93
N LYS A 148 -12.06 4.86 9.63
CA LYS A 148 -11.47 4.86 10.97
C LYS A 148 -12.33 4.07 11.97
N ALA A 149 -13.65 4.21 11.91
CA ALA A 149 -14.56 3.47 12.78
C ALA A 149 -14.55 1.96 12.50
N ILE A 150 -14.41 1.54 11.23
CA ILE A 150 -14.26 0.13 10.84
C ILE A 150 -12.97 -0.45 11.45
N VAL A 151 -11.84 0.24 11.27
CA VAL A 151 -10.54 -0.20 11.81
C VAL A 151 -10.59 -0.30 13.33
N GLN A 152 -11.20 0.68 14.01
CA GLN A 152 -11.32 0.65 15.47
C GLN A 152 -12.16 -0.54 15.97
N ARG A 153 -13.35 -0.76 15.38
CA ARG A 153 -14.18 -1.92 15.74
C ARG A 153 -13.45 -3.23 15.49
N PHE A 154 -12.70 -3.30 14.39
CA PHE A 154 -11.92 -4.48 14.03
C PHE A 154 -10.82 -4.75 15.06
N GLN A 155 -10.05 -3.74 15.45
CA GLN A 155 -9.02 -3.87 16.49
C GLN A 155 -9.60 -4.31 17.84
N GLU A 156 -10.79 -3.83 18.22
CA GLU A 156 -11.46 -4.23 19.46
C GLU A 156 -11.92 -5.70 19.41
N SER A 157 -12.40 -6.15 18.26
CA SER A 157 -12.75 -7.54 17.99
C SER A 157 -11.54 -8.47 18.06
N VAL A 158 -10.47 -8.13 17.33
CA VAL A 158 -9.20 -8.88 17.31
C VAL A 158 -8.55 -8.96 18.69
N GLU A 159 -8.65 -7.91 19.52
CA GLU A 159 -8.14 -7.94 20.90
C GLU A 159 -8.87 -8.99 21.74
N LYS A 160 -10.19 -9.12 21.58
CA LYS A 160 -10.97 -10.18 22.23
C LYS A 160 -10.58 -11.56 21.71
N GLU A 161 -10.41 -11.71 20.40
CA GLU A 161 -9.95 -12.96 19.78
C GLU A 161 -8.58 -13.39 20.30
N SER A 162 -7.62 -12.47 20.31
CA SER A 162 -6.27 -12.71 20.83
C SER A 162 -6.29 -13.13 22.30
N MET A 163 -7.10 -12.47 23.15
CA MET A 163 -7.22 -12.85 24.55
C MET A 163 -7.77 -14.28 24.70
N ILE A 164 -8.76 -14.66 23.88
CA ILE A 164 -9.33 -16.01 23.87
C ILE A 164 -8.30 -17.03 23.36
N SER A 165 -7.63 -16.73 22.24
CA SER A 165 -6.61 -17.58 21.62
C SER A 165 -5.42 -17.82 22.56
N SER A 166 -4.95 -16.78 23.26
CA SER A 166 -3.91 -16.89 24.29
C SER A 166 -4.33 -17.82 25.43
N LYS A 167 -5.57 -17.70 25.91
CA LYS A 167 -6.12 -18.61 26.93
C LYS A 167 -6.23 -20.05 26.43
N LEU A 168 -6.64 -20.25 25.17
CA LEU A 168 -6.69 -21.58 24.54
C LEU A 168 -5.29 -22.21 24.48
N LEU A 169 -4.28 -21.45 24.05
CA LEU A 169 -2.89 -21.91 24.00
C LEU A 169 -2.36 -22.29 25.38
N GLN A 170 -2.66 -21.49 26.42
CA GLN A 170 -2.29 -21.81 27.81
C GLN A 170 -2.98 -23.07 28.33
N LEU A 171 -4.29 -23.23 28.06
CA LEU A 171 -5.05 -24.41 28.45
C LEU A 171 -4.51 -25.67 27.75
N GLN A 172 -4.13 -25.56 26.48
CA GLN A 172 -3.53 -26.64 25.75
C GLN A 172 -2.16 -27.05 26.32
N ASN A 173 -1.26 -26.11 26.56
CA ASN A 173 0.04 -26.41 27.16
C ASN A 173 -0.13 -27.14 28.51
N ARG A 174 -1.16 -26.76 29.27
CA ARG A 174 -1.51 -27.43 30.54
C ARG A 174 -2.11 -28.82 30.32
N GLU A 175 -2.98 -28.99 29.33
CA GLU A 175 -3.52 -30.29 28.92
C GLU A 175 -2.40 -31.27 28.55
N GLU A 176 -1.45 -30.84 27.72
CA GLU A 176 -0.29 -31.65 27.33
C GLU A 176 0.61 -32.00 28.51
N ALA A 177 0.85 -31.05 29.42
CA ALA A 177 1.65 -31.29 30.61
C ALA A 177 0.98 -32.33 31.55
N LEU A 178 -0.33 -32.20 31.76
CA LEU A 178 -1.10 -33.14 32.58
C LEU A 178 -1.24 -34.51 31.91
N SER A 179 -1.43 -34.55 30.60
CA SER A 179 -1.46 -35.82 29.83
C SER A 179 -0.12 -36.55 29.94
N ARG A 180 1.01 -35.83 29.84
CA ARG A 180 2.35 -36.37 30.10
C ARG A 180 2.50 -36.88 31.54
N GLU A 181 2.02 -36.15 32.53
CA GLU A 181 2.08 -36.57 33.94
C GLU A 181 1.19 -37.80 34.20
N LEU A 182 0.00 -37.85 33.61
CA LEU A 182 -0.92 -38.97 33.69
C LEU A 182 -0.30 -40.24 33.08
N ASN A 183 0.31 -40.14 31.90
CA ASN A 183 1.01 -41.25 31.26
C ASN A 183 2.17 -41.79 32.13
N LYS A 184 2.92 -40.89 32.77
CA LYS A 184 3.96 -41.29 33.75
C LYS A 184 3.35 -42.02 34.95
N SER A 185 2.29 -41.46 35.54
CA SER A 185 1.58 -42.05 36.69
C SER A 185 1.00 -43.44 36.35
N GLN A 186 0.41 -43.61 35.18
CA GLN A 186 -0.11 -44.90 34.71
C GLN A 186 1.00 -45.93 34.51
N THR A 187 2.16 -45.49 34.02
CA THR A 187 3.34 -46.34 33.90
C THR A 187 3.87 -46.79 35.27
N GLU A 188 3.88 -45.90 36.27
CA GLU A 188 4.23 -46.22 37.65
C GLU A 188 3.25 -47.24 38.27
N VAL A 189 1.94 -47.02 38.12
CA VAL A 189 0.90 -47.96 38.57
C VAL A 189 1.10 -49.34 37.94
N ARG A 190 1.39 -49.42 36.63
CA ARG A 190 1.69 -50.69 35.95
C ARG A 190 2.93 -51.38 36.52
N LYS A 191 4.00 -50.61 36.82
CA LYS A 191 5.22 -51.14 37.44
C LYS A 191 4.96 -51.66 38.86
N LEU A 192 4.20 -50.92 39.67
CA LEU A 192 3.81 -51.33 41.03
C LEU A 192 2.99 -52.62 41.01
N ASN A 193 1.97 -52.71 40.14
CA ASN A 193 1.16 -53.91 39.96
C ASN A 193 2.01 -55.12 39.55
N THR A 194 2.92 -54.94 38.59
CA THR A 194 3.84 -56.02 38.14
C THR A 194 4.78 -56.44 39.26
N SER A 195 5.26 -55.50 40.08
CA SER A 195 6.12 -55.80 41.21
C SER A 195 5.37 -56.52 42.33
N MET A 196 4.10 -56.17 42.58
CA MET A 196 3.25 -56.86 43.55
C MET A 196 3.00 -58.31 43.15
N ALA A 197 2.79 -58.58 41.86
CA ALA A 197 2.59 -59.93 41.33
C ALA A 197 3.84 -60.83 41.47
N LYS A 198 5.03 -60.24 41.59
CA LYS A 198 6.31 -60.96 41.72
C LYS A 198 6.76 -61.21 43.16
N LEU A 199 6.08 -60.64 44.16
CA LEU A 199 6.43 -60.82 45.58
C LEU A 199 5.94 -62.19 46.08
N ALA A 200 6.82 -62.93 46.75
CA ALA A 200 6.49 -64.22 47.38
C ALA A 200 5.51 -64.04 48.56
N VAL A 201 4.65 -65.03 48.77
CA VAL A 201 3.53 -65.02 49.74
C VAL A 201 3.96 -64.67 51.17
N ASP A 202 5.21 -64.96 51.55
CA ASP A 202 5.72 -64.78 52.92
C ASP A 202 6.21 -63.35 53.23
N SER A 203 6.22 -62.44 52.24
CA SER A 203 6.71 -61.06 52.38
C SER A 203 5.62 -60.03 52.75
N VAL A 204 4.79 -60.36 53.74
CA VAL A 204 3.57 -59.60 54.14
C VAL A 204 3.83 -58.10 54.36
N GLN A 205 4.94 -57.76 55.02
CA GLN A 205 5.26 -56.37 55.36
C GLN A 205 5.64 -55.53 54.12
N LEU A 206 6.37 -56.12 53.18
CA LEU A 206 6.76 -55.51 51.89
C LEU A 206 5.56 -55.36 50.95
N LYS A 207 4.63 -56.33 50.98
CA LYS A 207 3.38 -56.28 50.23
C LYS A 207 2.47 -55.14 50.71
N GLY A 208 2.32 -54.97 52.03
CA GLY A 208 1.53 -53.87 52.61
C GLY A 208 2.09 -52.47 52.32
N ILE A 209 3.42 -52.30 52.27
CA ILE A 209 4.05 -51.04 51.84
C ILE A 209 3.70 -50.74 50.38
N ARG A 210 3.82 -51.74 49.49
CA ARG A 210 3.52 -51.59 48.06
C ARG A 210 2.05 -51.31 47.78
N GLU A 211 1.14 -51.90 48.56
CA GLU A 211 -0.30 -51.63 48.47
C GLU A 211 -0.62 -50.17 48.84
N LYS A 212 0.04 -49.62 49.88
CA LYS A 212 -0.12 -48.21 50.26
C LYS A 212 0.42 -47.25 49.19
N GLU A 213 1.55 -47.58 48.58
CA GLU A 213 2.10 -46.84 47.43
C GLU A 213 1.14 -46.89 46.23
N LEU A 214 0.59 -48.06 45.92
CA LEU A 214 -0.37 -48.23 44.83
C LEU A 214 -1.64 -47.40 45.03
N VAL A 215 -2.22 -47.41 46.24
CA VAL A 215 -3.39 -46.57 46.56
C VAL A 215 -3.08 -45.09 46.35
N THR A 216 -1.91 -44.64 46.80
CA THR A 216 -1.47 -43.25 46.64
C THR A 216 -1.30 -42.88 45.16
N SER A 217 -0.70 -43.75 44.34
CA SER A 217 -0.55 -43.54 42.90
C SER A 217 -1.91 -43.58 42.15
N LEU A 218 -2.85 -44.43 42.56
CA LEU A 218 -4.20 -44.49 42.00
C LEU A 218 -5.02 -43.23 42.34
N GLU A 219 -4.88 -42.70 43.56
CA GLU A 219 -5.48 -41.41 43.92
C GLU A 219 -4.91 -40.25 43.09
N LYS A 220 -3.59 -40.24 42.88
CA LYS A 220 -2.94 -39.28 41.99
C LYS A 220 -3.50 -39.37 40.58
N GLU A 221 -3.63 -40.58 40.03
CA GLU A 221 -4.22 -40.81 38.70
C GLU A 221 -5.66 -40.30 38.59
N ARG A 222 -6.51 -40.56 39.60
CA ARG A 222 -7.90 -40.04 39.64
C ARG A 222 -7.94 -38.52 39.66
N LYS A 223 -7.08 -37.87 40.44
CA LYS A 223 -6.97 -36.40 40.48
C LYS A 223 -6.54 -35.83 39.13
N LEU A 224 -5.53 -36.44 38.50
CA LEU A 224 -5.05 -36.05 37.17
C LEU A 224 -6.14 -36.22 36.11
N ASN A 225 -6.86 -37.34 36.09
CA ASN A 225 -7.98 -37.58 35.17
C ASN A 225 -9.11 -36.55 35.35
N THR A 226 -9.45 -36.20 36.59
CA THR A 226 -10.48 -35.21 36.87
C THR A 226 -10.05 -33.80 36.41
N ALA A 227 -8.79 -33.43 36.66
CA ALA A 227 -8.22 -32.17 36.22
C ALA A 227 -8.18 -32.08 34.68
N LEU A 228 -7.79 -33.16 34.00
CA LEU A 228 -7.76 -33.26 32.55
C LEU A 228 -9.16 -33.06 31.97
N LYS A 229 -10.16 -33.79 32.49
CA LYS A 229 -11.56 -33.65 32.06
C LYS A 229 -12.08 -32.22 32.19
N HIS A 230 -11.78 -31.54 33.30
CA HIS A 230 -12.20 -30.15 33.51
C HIS A 230 -11.52 -29.19 32.52
N ILE A 231 -10.24 -29.39 32.23
CA ILE A 231 -9.50 -28.58 31.24
C ILE A 231 -10.07 -28.79 29.84
N THR A 232 -10.27 -30.04 29.42
CA THR A 232 -10.85 -30.36 28.10
C THR A 232 -12.24 -29.73 27.94
N GLN A 233 -13.12 -29.84 28.95
CA GLN A 233 -14.44 -29.20 28.91
C GLN A 233 -14.38 -27.67 28.83
N ASN A 234 -13.44 -27.04 29.55
CA ASN A 234 -13.27 -25.59 29.49
C ASN A 234 -12.71 -25.15 28.13
N LYS A 235 -11.79 -25.93 27.56
CA LYS A 235 -11.24 -25.71 26.23
C LYS A 235 -12.34 -25.77 25.17
N GLU A 236 -13.16 -26.83 25.17
CA GLU A 236 -14.30 -26.98 24.25
C GLU A 236 -15.28 -25.79 24.31
N LYS A 237 -15.63 -25.33 25.52
CA LYS A 237 -16.51 -24.15 25.70
C LYS A 237 -15.88 -22.88 25.14
N LEU A 238 -14.57 -22.71 25.35
CA LEU A 238 -13.84 -21.54 24.91
C LEU A 238 -13.64 -21.56 23.39
N GLU A 239 -13.40 -22.73 22.80
CA GLU A 239 -13.36 -22.96 21.35
C GLU A 239 -14.70 -22.64 20.70
N ALA A 240 -15.82 -23.09 21.28
CA ALA A 240 -17.16 -22.74 20.78
C ALA A 240 -17.42 -21.23 20.82
N SER A 241 -17.01 -20.56 21.91
CA SER A 241 -17.10 -19.11 22.04
C SER A 241 -16.23 -18.38 21.02
N PHE A 242 -15.03 -18.90 20.76
CA PHE A 242 -14.10 -18.39 19.77
C PHE A 242 -14.68 -18.50 18.34
N GLN A 243 -15.21 -19.67 17.98
CA GLN A 243 -15.83 -19.89 16.67
C GLN A 243 -17.04 -18.97 16.44
N MET A 244 -17.87 -18.75 17.47
CA MET A 244 -19.00 -17.82 17.39
C MET A 244 -18.52 -16.39 17.14
N LEU A 245 -17.45 -15.96 17.82
CA LEU A 245 -16.89 -14.63 17.67
C LEU A 245 -16.31 -14.44 16.27
N GLN A 246 -15.53 -15.40 15.77
CA GLN A 246 -15.01 -15.37 14.39
C GLN A 246 -16.13 -15.28 13.35
N LYS A 247 -17.22 -16.03 13.54
CA LYS A 247 -18.37 -16.00 12.61
C LYS A 247 -19.05 -14.63 12.59
N ASN A 248 -19.22 -14.01 13.75
CA ASN A 248 -19.84 -12.68 13.85
C ASN A 248 -18.96 -11.59 13.23
N GLU A 249 -17.65 -11.78 13.25
CA GLU A 249 -16.66 -10.77 12.88
C GLU A 249 -16.08 -11.01 11.47
N ALA A 250 -16.51 -12.08 10.78
CA ALA A 250 -16.05 -12.44 9.45
C ALA A 250 -16.27 -11.32 8.41
N SER A 251 -17.43 -10.64 8.46
CA SER A 251 -17.72 -9.51 7.56
C SER A 251 -16.79 -8.32 7.81
N LEU A 252 -16.46 -8.05 9.08
CA LEU A 252 -15.55 -6.98 9.46
C LEU A 252 -14.12 -7.30 9.04
N SER A 253 -13.68 -8.54 9.24
CA SER A 253 -12.40 -9.07 8.76
C SER A 253 -12.26 -8.92 7.24
N LYS A 254 -13.27 -9.33 6.47
CA LYS A 254 -13.29 -9.16 5.01
C LYS A 254 -13.21 -7.68 4.60
N THR A 255 -13.95 -6.81 5.29
CA THR A 255 -13.94 -5.36 5.01
C THR A 255 -12.58 -4.74 5.29
N THR A 256 -11.93 -5.10 6.41
CA THR A 256 -10.58 -4.61 6.75
C THR A 256 -9.54 -5.09 5.74
N LEU A 257 -9.57 -6.37 5.35
CA LEU A 257 -8.68 -6.90 4.32
C LEU A 257 -8.85 -6.13 2.99
N HIS A 258 -10.10 -5.89 2.58
CA HIS A 258 -10.39 -5.09 1.39
C HIS A 258 -9.87 -3.64 1.52
N GLN A 259 -9.97 -3.03 2.71
CA GLN A 259 -9.38 -1.70 2.95
C GLN A 259 -7.86 -1.69 2.74
N MET A 260 -7.14 -2.72 3.17
CA MET A 260 -5.68 -2.83 2.98
C MET A 260 -5.32 -2.94 1.49
N VAL A 261 -6.07 -3.74 0.72
CA VAL A 261 -5.89 -3.86 -0.73
C VAL A 261 -6.15 -2.54 -1.44
N GLU A 262 -7.27 -1.89 -1.11
CA GLU A 262 -7.62 -0.59 -1.68
C GLU A 262 -6.62 0.49 -1.25
N TRP A 263 -6.05 0.42 -0.04
CA TRP A 263 -4.98 1.32 0.39
C TRP A 263 -3.76 1.20 -0.54
N ILE A 264 -3.26 -0.01 -0.81
CA ILE A 264 -2.15 -0.24 -1.76
C ILE A 264 -2.51 0.31 -3.15
N LYS A 265 -3.73 0.04 -3.63
CA LYS A 265 -4.21 0.48 -4.94
C LYS A 265 -4.29 2.00 -5.08
N THR A 266 -4.78 2.70 -4.05
CA THR A 266 -4.93 4.17 -4.10
C THR A 266 -3.61 4.92 -4.07
N HIS A 267 -2.55 4.31 -3.53
CA HIS A 267 -1.20 4.90 -3.50
C HIS A 267 -0.42 4.70 -4.80
N ARG A 268 -1.00 4.01 -5.78
CA ARG A 268 -0.40 3.85 -7.10
C ARG A 268 -0.52 5.14 -7.91
N ASN A 269 0.62 5.65 -8.35
CA ASN A 269 0.70 6.74 -9.31
C ASN A 269 0.28 6.28 -10.70
N LEU A 270 -0.67 6.98 -11.31
CA LEU A 270 -1.24 6.59 -12.62
C LEU A 270 -0.26 6.80 -13.80
N ARG A 271 0.76 7.66 -13.66
CA ARG A 271 1.73 7.98 -14.72
C ARG A 271 2.85 6.96 -14.80
N THR A 272 3.43 6.59 -13.66
CA THR A 272 4.55 5.63 -13.59
C THR A 272 4.04 4.21 -13.40
N GLY A 273 2.89 4.03 -12.77
CA GLY A 273 2.41 2.74 -12.26
C GLY A 273 3.01 2.37 -10.91
N LEU A 274 4.00 3.11 -10.41
CA LEU A 274 4.66 2.88 -9.13
C LEU A 274 3.83 3.41 -7.96
N LEU A 275 4.09 2.91 -6.76
CA LEU A 275 3.48 3.39 -5.53
C LEU A 275 4.55 3.84 -4.52
N ALA A 276 4.22 4.85 -3.73
CA ALA A 276 5.07 5.25 -2.60
C ALA A 276 5.05 4.14 -1.54
N SER A 277 6.24 3.70 -1.14
CA SER A 277 6.48 2.63 -0.17
C SER A 277 6.01 2.97 1.24
N PHE A 278 6.05 4.27 1.59
CA PHE A 278 5.68 4.76 2.90
C PHE A 278 4.72 5.95 2.80
N GLU A 279 3.65 5.91 3.59
CA GLU A 279 2.67 7.00 3.74
C GLU A 279 2.83 7.64 5.11
N GLY A 280 3.49 8.80 5.20
CA GLY A 280 3.58 9.58 6.45
C GLY A 280 5.00 9.97 6.89
N ASP A 281 6.05 9.40 6.27
CA ASP A 281 7.43 9.83 6.48
C ASP A 281 7.85 10.79 5.36
N SER A 282 7.98 12.08 5.68
CA SER A 282 8.39 13.10 4.70
C SER A 282 9.80 12.89 4.14
N SER A 283 10.67 12.17 4.85
CA SER A 283 12.01 11.87 4.34
C SER A 283 12.04 10.75 3.30
N LEU A 284 10.96 9.97 3.21
CA LEU A 284 10.76 8.89 2.25
C LEU A 284 9.59 9.19 1.31
N GLU A 285 9.19 10.46 1.19
CA GLU A 285 8.08 10.89 0.34
C GLU A 285 8.35 10.52 -1.13
N ASP A 286 7.37 9.86 -1.75
CA ASP A 286 7.42 9.34 -3.11
C ASP A 286 8.56 8.35 -3.39
N TRP A 287 9.20 7.76 -2.37
CA TRP A 287 10.12 6.65 -2.59
C TRP A 287 9.34 5.39 -2.96
N ALA A 288 9.62 4.84 -4.12
CA ALA A 288 9.13 3.54 -4.59
C ALA A 288 10.28 2.53 -4.53
N PHE A 289 10.43 1.83 -3.40
CA PHE A 289 11.44 0.78 -3.26
C PHE A 289 11.10 -0.40 -4.17
N THR A 290 12.09 -0.89 -4.90
CA THR A 290 11.91 -1.93 -5.93
C THR A 290 11.33 -3.21 -5.38
N TYR A 291 11.73 -3.59 -4.16
CA TYR A 291 11.14 -4.71 -3.43
C TYR A 291 9.63 -4.52 -3.21
N ASP A 292 9.21 -3.35 -2.69
CA ASP A 292 7.82 -3.05 -2.41
C ASP A 292 6.94 -3.04 -3.67
N GLN A 293 7.49 -2.59 -4.81
CA GLN A 293 6.79 -2.63 -6.09
C GLN A 293 6.49 -4.07 -6.54
N ALA A 294 7.43 -5.00 -6.30
CA ALA A 294 7.19 -6.43 -6.55
C ALA A 294 6.07 -6.99 -5.66
N LEU A 295 6.08 -6.65 -4.37
CA LEU A 295 5.04 -7.07 -3.43
C LEU A 295 3.66 -6.54 -3.84
N ALA A 296 3.56 -5.25 -4.17
CA ALA A 296 2.32 -4.64 -4.63
C ALA A 296 1.81 -5.28 -5.94
N SER A 297 2.70 -5.58 -6.89
CA SER A 297 2.35 -6.31 -8.10
C SER A 297 1.72 -7.67 -7.77
N GLN A 298 2.29 -8.41 -6.83
CA GLN A 298 1.71 -9.68 -6.37
C GLN A 298 0.36 -9.50 -5.66
N VAL A 299 0.18 -8.46 -4.85
CA VAL A 299 -1.15 -8.12 -4.28
C VAL A 299 -2.17 -7.88 -5.38
N PHE A 300 -1.84 -7.08 -6.39
CA PHE A 300 -2.74 -6.83 -7.51
C PHE A 300 -3.09 -8.11 -8.28
N LEU A 301 -2.10 -9.00 -8.48
CA LEU A 301 -2.36 -10.33 -9.03
C LEU A 301 -3.31 -11.12 -8.13
N ILE A 302 -3.07 -11.27 -6.84
CA ILE A 302 -3.96 -12.02 -5.95
C ILE A 302 -5.43 -11.57 -6.08
N PHE A 303 -5.68 -10.25 -6.09
CA PHE A 303 -7.03 -9.68 -6.14
C PHE A 303 -7.57 -9.43 -7.55
N GLY A 304 -6.92 -9.94 -8.59
CA GLY A 304 -7.45 -9.88 -9.97
C GLY A 304 -7.26 -8.56 -10.71
N ASP A 305 -6.55 -7.58 -10.12
CA ASP A 305 -6.21 -6.32 -10.77
C ASP A 305 -4.98 -6.47 -11.67
N LEU A 306 -5.13 -7.23 -12.75
CA LEU A 306 -4.06 -7.49 -13.71
C LEU A 306 -3.47 -6.20 -14.29
N ASN A 307 -4.31 -5.19 -14.52
CA ASN A 307 -3.88 -3.93 -15.11
C ASN A 307 -2.92 -3.16 -14.18
N SER A 308 -3.24 -3.07 -12.88
CA SER A 308 -2.32 -2.42 -11.93
C SER A 308 -0.99 -3.16 -11.83
N ALA A 309 -0.99 -4.49 -11.77
CA ALA A 309 0.25 -5.30 -11.82
C ALA A 309 1.04 -5.04 -13.11
N GLU A 310 0.35 -5.03 -14.26
CA GLU A 310 0.95 -4.78 -15.57
C GLU A 310 1.63 -3.41 -15.62
N THR A 311 1.03 -2.36 -15.05
CA THR A 311 1.64 -1.01 -15.06
C THR A 311 2.94 -0.92 -14.29
N ILE A 312 3.06 -1.59 -13.13
CA ILE A 312 4.32 -1.69 -12.38
C ILE A 312 5.36 -2.42 -13.24
N LEU A 313 5.04 -3.60 -13.75
CA LEU A 313 5.99 -4.40 -14.52
C LEU A 313 6.40 -3.72 -15.84
N ASN A 314 5.49 -2.96 -16.47
CA ASN A 314 5.80 -2.15 -17.65
C ASN A 314 6.81 -1.05 -17.34
N PHE A 315 6.79 -0.46 -16.15
CA PHE A 315 7.83 0.49 -15.74
C PHE A 315 9.21 -0.17 -15.76
N TYR A 316 9.37 -1.32 -15.10
CA TYR A 316 10.64 -2.08 -15.07
C TYR A 316 11.05 -2.61 -16.46
N ALA A 317 10.08 -3.03 -17.27
CA ALA A 317 10.36 -3.55 -18.61
C ALA A 317 10.80 -2.47 -19.61
N LYS A 318 10.34 -1.21 -19.47
CA LYS A 318 10.47 -0.20 -20.54
C LYS A 318 11.09 1.13 -20.14
N ARG A 319 11.06 1.50 -18.85
CA ARG A 319 11.35 2.87 -18.40
C ARG A 319 12.37 2.97 -17.28
N ALA A 320 12.42 1.96 -16.40
CA ALA A 320 13.29 1.99 -15.24
C ALA A 320 14.76 2.06 -15.67
N GLU A 321 15.47 3.05 -15.14
CA GLU A 321 16.91 3.16 -15.31
C GLU A 321 17.62 1.96 -14.65
N ARG A 322 18.71 1.49 -15.25
CA ARG A 322 19.46 0.32 -14.80
C ARG A 322 20.94 0.65 -14.66
N SER A 323 21.62 -0.07 -13.78
CA SER A 323 23.08 -0.09 -13.70
C SER A 323 23.58 -1.52 -13.65
N ASN A 324 24.66 -1.79 -14.38
CA ASN A 324 25.26 -3.13 -14.51
C ASN A 324 24.23 -4.22 -14.85
N GLY A 325 23.26 -3.91 -15.72
CA GLY A 325 22.22 -4.86 -16.17
C GLY A 325 21.01 -5.01 -15.25
N ALA A 326 21.02 -4.41 -14.06
CA ALA A 326 19.97 -4.58 -13.04
C ALA A 326 19.37 -3.25 -12.55
N PHE A 327 18.26 -3.35 -11.82
CA PHE A 327 17.50 -2.23 -11.30
C PHE A 327 18.07 -1.69 -10.00
N TYR A 328 17.86 -0.40 -9.80
CA TYR A 328 18.19 0.33 -8.59
C TYR A 328 17.24 -0.01 -7.44
N ASN A 329 17.65 0.30 -6.21
CA ASN A 329 16.90 -0.05 -5.00
C ASN A 329 15.61 0.76 -4.86
N ALA A 330 15.60 2.01 -5.32
CA ALA A 330 14.41 2.85 -5.27
C ALA A 330 14.34 3.86 -6.43
N TYR A 331 13.10 4.13 -6.84
CA TYR A 331 12.74 5.16 -7.83
C TYR A 331 11.75 6.16 -7.20
N ASP A 332 11.52 7.29 -7.86
CA ASP A 332 10.47 8.24 -7.52
C ASP A 332 9.12 7.73 -8.06
N ALA A 333 8.12 7.64 -7.19
CA ALA A 333 6.79 7.15 -7.54
C ALA A 333 6.08 8.05 -8.56
N VAL A 334 6.41 9.34 -8.65
CA VAL A 334 5.72 10.33 -9.48
C VAL A 334 6.33 10.45 -10.88
N ASP A 335 7.66 10.51 -10.96
CA ASP A 335 8.36 10.72 -12.23
C ASP A 335 9.21 9.53 -12.70
N GLY A 336 9.54 8.59 -11.82
CA GLY A 336 10.29 7.38 -12.11
C GLY A 336 11.82 7.54 -12.12
N ARG A 337 12.36 8.68 -11.65
CA ARG A 337 13.81 8.90 -11.53
C ARG A 337 14.41 8.09 -10.38
N VAL A 338 15.70 7.81 -10.44
CA VAL A 338 16.40 7.06 -9.38
C VAL A 338 16.43 7.88 -8.08
N LYS A 339 16.02 7.26 -6.98
CA LYS A 339 16.11 7.82 -5.60
C LYS A 339 17.27 7.20 -4.83
N GLU A 340 17.52 5.92 -5.05
CA GLU A 340 18.65 5.21 -4.43
C GLU A 340 19.35 4.33 -5.45
N SER A 341 20.60 4.67 -5.77
CA SER A 341 21.36 4.05 -6.85
C SER A 341 22.03 2.72 -6.48
N THR A 342 21.71 2.15 -5.31
CA THR A 342 22.21 0.84 -4.90
C THR A 342 21.59 -0.25 -5.77
N VAL A 343 22.38 -1.24 -6.19
CA VAL A 343 21.90 -2.39 -6.98
C VAL A 343 22.14 -3.66 -6.18
N HIS A 344 21.05 -4.32 -5.77
CA HIS A 344 21.11 -5.53 -4.95
C HIS A 344 20.37 -6.71 -5.56
N VAL A 345 20.84 -7.92 -5.25
CA VAL A 345 20.26 -9.18 -5.72
C VAL A 345 18.82 -9.37 -5.27
N GLY A 346 18.51 -9.17 -3.98
CA GLY A 346 17.16 -9.37 -3.43
C GLY A 346 16.08 -8.60 -4.20
N PRO A 347 16.08 -7.24 -4.20
CA PRO A 347 15.06 -6.45 -4.89
C PRO A 347 14.90 -6.80 -6.37
N ASN A 348 15.99 -7.14 -7.07
CA ASN A 348 15.95 -7.56 -8.46
C ASN A 348 15.29 -8.93 -8.63
N ALA A 349 15.66 -9.93 -7.81
CA ALA A 349 15.02 -11.25 -7.80
C ALA A 349 13.50 -11.12 -7.55
N TRP A 350 13.08 -10.20 -6.68
CA TRP A 350 11.68 -9.94 -6.40
C TRP A 350 10.89 -9.37 -7.58
N ILE A 351 11.47 -8.47 -8.38
CA ILE A 351 10.84 -8.04 -9.66
C ILE A 351 10.72 -9.22 -10.63
N GLY A 352 11.74 -10.09 -10.66
CA GLY A 352 11.69 -11.33 -11.43
C GLY A 352 10.55 -12.25 -10.99
N LEU A 353 10.39 -12.46 -9.68
CA LEU A 353 9.29 -13.23 -9.09
C LEU A 353 7.94 -12.63 -9.46
N ALA A 354 7.76 -11.31 -9.34
CA ALA A 354 6.52 -10.65 -9.72
C ALA A 354 6.20 -10.81 -11.21
N ALA A 355 7.22 -10.70 -12.08
CA ALA A 355 7.06 -10.95 -13.52
C ALA A 355 6.67 -12.41 -13.80
N LEU A 356 7.30 -13.39 -13.14
CA LEU A 356 6.95 -14.80 -13.30
C LEU A 356 5.55 -15.13 -12.78
N GLN A 357 5.14 -14.58 -11.65
CA GLN A 357 3.78 -14.76 -11.13
C GLN A 357 2.74 -14.18 -12.10
N TYR A 358 3.04 -13.03 -12.72
CA TYR A 358 2.19 -12.45 -13.76
C TYR A 358 2.10 -13.37 -14.97
N GLU A 359 3.23 -13.88 -15.46
CA GLU A 359 3.29 -14.81 -16.60
C GLU A 359 2.58 -16.12 -16.33
N HIS A 360 2.80 -16.69 -15.14
CA HIS A 360 2.13 -17.92 -14.73
C HIS A 360 0.62 -17.76 -14.72
N ARG A 361 0.12 -16.59 -14.31
CA ARG A 361 -1.32 -16.31 -14.25
C ARG A 361 -1.93 -15.98 -15.60
N THR A 362 -1.24 -15.20 -16.44
CA THR A 362 -1.82 -14.65 -17.68
C THR A 362 -1.46 -15.44 -18.92
N LYS A 363 -0.37 -16.21 -18.88
CA LYS A 363 0.14 -17.06 -19.98
C LYS A 363 0.32 -16.31 -21.31
N ASN A 364 0.67 -15.01 -21.26
CA ASN A 364 0.76 -14.16 -22.46
C ASN A 364 2.20 -13.82 -22.92
N GLY A 365 3.22 -14.18 -22.13
CA GLY A 365 4.63 -14.04 -22.47
C GLY A 365 5.20 -12.62 -22.35
N ARG A 366 4.41 -11.62 -21.94
CA ARG A 366 4.75 -10.20 -22.06
C ARG A 366 5.98 -9.78 -21.24
N PHE A 367 6.11 -10.29 -20.02
CA PHE A 367 7.17 -10.01 -19.06
C PHE A 367 8.15 -11.18 -18.90
N MET A 368 8.01 -12.24 -19.69
CA MET A 368 9.02 -13.30 -19.73
C MET A 368 10.42 -12.77 -20.12
N PRO A 369 10.58 -11.82 -21.07
CA PRO A 369 11.90 -11.21 -21.33
C PRO A 369 12.49 -10.48 -20.12
N LEU A 370 11.64 -9.81 -19.33
CA LEU A 370 12.05 -9.14 -18.09
C LEU A 370 12.57 -10.19 -17.08
N ALA A 371 11.80 -11.25 -16.84
CA ALA A 371 12.19 -12.34 -15.96
C ALA A 371 13.52 -12.98 -16.41
N LYS A 372 13.66 -13.37 -17.68
CA LYS A 372 14.91 -13.93 -18.21
C LYS A 372 16.11 -13.00 -18.03
N SER A 373 15.94 -11.70 -18.30
CA SER A 373 17.03 -10.72 -18.12
C SER A 373 17.53 -10.64 -16.67
N ILE A 374 16.64 -10.78 -15.69
CA ILE A 374 17.00 -10.83 -14.27
C ILE A 374 17.66 -12.18 -13.96
N GLY A 375 17.13 -13.29 -14.48
CA GLY A 375 17.70 -14.63 -14.30
C GLY A 375 19.13 -14.72 -14.80
N ASP A 376 19.39 -14.25 -16.02
CA ASP A 376 20.73 -14.22 -16.61
C ASP A 376 21.67 -13.34 -15.76
N TRP A 377 21.21 -12.16 -15.31
CA TRP A 377 21.99 -11.29 -14.44
C TRP A 377 22.32 -11.93 -13.08
N LEU A 378 21.41 -12.70 -12.49
CA LEU A 378 21.65 -13.42 -11.25
C LEU A 378 22.70 -14.52 -11.43
N ILE A 379 22.68 -15.23 -12.56
CA ILE A 379 23.72 -16.21 -12.92
C ILE A 379 25.09 -15.52 -13.00
N ASP A 380 25.17 -14.36 -13.64
CA ASP A 380 26.41 -13.60 -13.77
C ASP A 380 26.97 -13.12 -12.42
N ASN A 381 26.09 -12.90 -11.42
CA ASN A 381 26.48 -12.52 -10.06
C ASN A 381 26.76 -13.72 -9.13
N GLN A 382 26.63 -14.95 -9.61
CA GLN A 382 26.87 -16.16 -8.85
C GLN A 382 28.35 -16.58 -8.90
N ASP A 383 28.99 -16.69 -7.74
CA ASP A 383 30.40 -17.05 -7.65
C ASP A 383 30.68 -18.55 -7.88
N LEU A 384 31.96 -18.93 -7.95
CA LEU A 384 32.39 -20.31 -8.17
C LEU A 384 31.92 -21.29 -7.08
N GLU A 385 31.58 -20.81 -5.88
CA GLU A 385 31.02 -21.63 -4.79
C GLU A 385 29.49 -21.72 -4.83
N GLY A 386 28.85 -21.05 -5.81
CA GLY A 386 27.40 -21.03 -6.00
C GLY A 386 26.67 -19.92 -5.27
N GLY A 387 27.36 -19.07 -4.52
CA GLY A 387 26.74 -17.98 -3.77
C GLY A 387 26.58 -16.72 -4.60
N LEU A 388 25.45 -16.04 -4.45
CA LEU A 388 25.23 -14.73 -5.01
C LEU A 388 25.74 -13.65 -4.05
N LYS A 389 26.60 -12.77 -4.57
CA LYS A 389 27.00 -11.55 -3.86
C LYS A 389 25.79 -10.64 -3.65
N GLY A 390 25.87 -9.74 -2.68
CA GLY A 390 24.81 -8.76 -2.40
C GLY A 390 24.43 -7.91 -3.62
N GLY A 391 25.37 -7.69 -4.52
CA GLY A 391 25.27 -6.93 -5.77
C GLY A 391 26.65 -6.84 -6.43
N PRO A 392 26.76 -6.21 -7.62
CA PRO A 392 27.96 -6.24 -8.44
C PRO A 392 29.14 -5.47 -7.81
N SER A 393 28.85 -4.50 -6.94
CA SER A 393 29.85 -3.62 -6.31
C SER A 393 30.19 -3.99 -4.87
N VAL A 394 29.70 -5.14 -4.37
CA VAL A 394 29.88 -5.56 -2.98
C VAL A 394 30.36 -7.00 -2.88
N ASN A 395 31.07 -7.33 -1.80
CA ASN A 395 31.62 -8.68 -1.58
C ASN A 395 30.96 -9.43 -0.43
N TRP A 396 29.91 -8.86 0.19
CA TRP A 396 29.12 -9.55 1.20
C TRP A 396 28.08 -10.46 0.54
N TYR A 397 27.57 -11.42 1.31
CA TYR A 397 26.55 -12.36 0.88
C TYR A 397 25.40 -12.32 1.89
N SER A 398 24.16 -12.40 1.40
CA SER A 398 22.96 -12.51 2.22
C SER A 398 22.30 -13.87 1.97
N THR A 399 21.96 -14.57 3.06
CA THR A 399 21.18 -15.80 3.01
C THR A 399 19.81 -15.54 2.40
N GLU A 400 19.15 -14.44 2.77
CA GLU A 400 17.85 -14.04 2.20
C GLU A 400 17.95 -13.86 0.67
N HIS A 401 18.94 -13.10 0.20
CA HIS A 401 19.12 -12.87 -1.24
C HIS A 401 19.38 -14.17 -2.02
N ASN A 402 20.08 -15.14 -1.41
CA ASN A 402 20.33 -16.44 -2.03
C ASN A 402 19.06 -17.32 -2.02
N LEU A 403 18.21 -17.21 -1.00
CA LEU A 403 16.89 -17.86 -0.94
C LEU A 403 15.93 -17.28 -1.99
N ASP A 404 15.89 -15.96 -2.13
CA ASP A 404 15.13 -15.27 -3.18
C ASP A 404 15.57 -15.72 -4.57
N ALA A 405 16.89 -15.73 -4.82
CA ALA A 405 17.45 -16.17 -6.09
C ALA A 405 17.16 -17.66 -6.35
N TYR A 406 17.27 -18.53 -5.34
CA TYR A 406 16.90 -19.94 -5.47
C TYR A 406 15.44 -20.10 -5.88
N ALA A 407 14.51 -19.44 -5.19
CA ALA A 407 13.09 -19.54 -5.49
C ALA A 407 12.80 -19.04 -6.91
N PHE A 408 13.32 -17.86 -7.26
CA PHE A 408 13.13 -17.26 -8.57
C PHE A 408 13.71 -18.12 -9.70
N LEU A 409 14.97 -18.56 -9.59
CA LEU A 409 15.63 -19.38 -10.62
C LEU A 409 14.96 -20.74 -10.77
N SER A 410 14.49 -21.35 -9.68
CA SER A 410 13.73 -22.61 -9.73
C SER A 410 12.39 -22.43 -10.44
N MET A 411 11.67 -21.34 -10.16
CA MET A 411 10.42 -21.00 -10.84
C MET A 411 10.65 -20.69 -12.32
N LEU A 412 11.73 -19.96 -12.64
CA LEU A 412 12.10 -19.64 -14.02
C LEU A 412 12.46 -20.90 -14.81
N ALA A 413 13.24 -21.82 -14.21
CA ALA A 413 13.56 -23.11 -14.81
C ALA A 413 12.29 -23.91 -15.12
N LYS A 414 11.33 -23.97 -14.19
CA LYS A 414 10.04 -24.67 -14.38
C LYS A 414 9.20 -24.09 -15.53
N GLU A 415 9.16 -22.77 -15.69
CA GLU A 415 8.37 -22.14 -16.76
C GLU A 415 9.08 -22.15 -18.13
N THR A 416 10.42 -22.20 -18.15
CA THR A 416 11.20 -22.09 -19.40
C THR A 416 11.78 -23.42 -19.89
N ASN A 417 11.89 -24.43 -19.03
CA ASN A 417 12.66 -25.66 -19.26
C ASN A 417 14.13 -25.42 -19.66
N ASP A 418 14.73 -24.30 -19.23
CA ASP A 418 16.14 -23.99 -19.48
C ASP A 418 17.01 -24.49 -18.31
N SER A 419 17.88 -25.46 -18.58
CA SER A 419 18.72 -26.11 -17.56
C SER A 419 19.71 -25.16 -16.89
N ARG A 420 20.07 -24.03 -17.53
CA ARG A 420 20.98 -23.04 -16.93
C ARG A 420 20.42 -22.48 -15.63
N TYR A 421 19.11 -22.22 -15.59
CA TYR A 421 18.46 -21.70 -14.38
C TYR A 421 18.34 -22.78 -13.29
N GLU A 422 18.11 -24.03 -13.67
CA GLU A 422 18.08 -25.16 -12.74
C GLU A 422 19.46 -25.41 -12.10
N GLU A 423 20.52 -25.39 -12.91
CA GLU A 423 21.91 -25.52 -12.45
C GLU A 423 22.29 -24.38 -11.49
N ALA A 424 21.92 -23.14 -11.84
CA ALA A 424 22.17 -21.97 -10.99
C ALA A 424 21.39 -22.04 -9.66
N ALA A 425 20.12 -22.45 -9.69
CA ALA A 425 19.35 -22.68 -8.47
C ALA A 425 19.98 -23.79 -7.59
N SER A 426 20.41 -24.90 -8.19
CA SER A 426 21.09 -25.98 -7.48
C SER A 426 22.39 -25.52 -6.81
N ARG A 427 23.19 -24.70 -7.50
CA ARG A 427 24.39 -24.08 -6.94
C ARG A 427 24.09 -23.16 -5.76
N ALA A 428 23.06 -22.32 -5.86
CA ALA A 428 22.62 -21.46 -4.75
C ALA A 428 22.17 -22.30 -3.54
N LEU A 429 21.43 -23.39 -3.78
CA LEU A 429 21.00 -24.32 -2.73
C LEU A 429 22.18 -24.99 -2.00
N GLN A 430 23.19 -25.43 -2.77
CA GLN A 430 24.41 -26.00 -2.20
C GLN A 430 25.16 -24.97 -1.34
N TRP A 431 25.23 -23.71 -1.79
CA TRP A 431 25.80 -22.63 -1.02
C TRP A 431 25.04 -22.36 0.28
N ILE A 432 23.70 -22.30 0.23
CA ILE A 432 22.83 -22.12 1.41
C ILE A 432 23.10 -23.24 2.43
N ARG A 433 23.10 -24.50 1.98
CA ARG A 433 23.39 -25.65 2.84
C ARG A 433 24.78 -25.55 3.50
N LYS A 434 25.78 -25.08 2.76
CA LYS A 434 27.17 -25.00 3.22
C LYS A 434 27.40 -23.84 4.21
N TYR A 435 26.76 -22.69 3.99
CA TYR A 435 27.12 -21.45 4.69
C TYR A 435 26.02 -20.84 5.56
N ALA A 436 24.75 -21.05 5.23
CA ALA A 436 23.65 -20.42 5.98
C ALA A 436 23.32 -21.20 7.26
N TYR A 437 23.19 -22.52 7.16
CA TYR A 437 22.79 -23.35 8.30
C TYR A 437 23.98 -23.86 9.13
N SER A 438 23.88 -23.73 10.45
CA SER A 438 24.89 -24.24 11.37
C SER A 438 24.32 -25.36 12.24
N ASN A 439 24.80 -26.59 12.03
CA ASN A 439 24.47 -27.73 12.89
C ASN A 439 24.85 -27.53 14.37
N LYS A 440 25.88 -26.71 14.65
CA LYS A 440 26.35 -26.44 16.01
C LYS A 440 25.42 -25.52 16.79
N THR A 441 24.93 -24.46 16.13
CA THR A 441 24.08 -23.45 16.76
C THR A 441 22.61 -23.66 16.48
N LYS A 442 22.26 -24.62 15.61
CA LYS A 442 20.89 -24.91 15.15
C LYS A 442 20.16 -23.70 14.55
N GLY A 443 20.92 -22.68 14.14
CA GLY A 443 20.43 -21.42 13.62
C GLY A 443 20.81 -21.20 12.16
N ILE A 444 20.14 -20.24 11.54
CA ILE A 444 20.42 -19.75 10.19
C ILE A 444 21.17 -18.41 10.32
N SER A 445 22.33 -18.34 9.67
CA SER A 445 23.18 -17.16 9.65
C SER A 445 22.66 -16.18 8.60
N ARG A 446 22.74 -14.87 8.90
CA ARG A 446 22.34 -13.81 7.96
C ARG A 446 23.11 -13.87 6.64
N GLY A 447 24.34 -14.36 6.65
CA GLY A 447 25.14 -14.53 5.44
C GLY A 447 26.48 -15.23 5.69
N LYS A 448 27.24 -15.46 4.61
CA LYS A 448 28.58 -16.05 4.71
C LYS A 448 29.51 -15.10 5.46
N GLY A 449 30.07 -15.58 6.57
CA GLY A 449 30.90 -14.77 7.47
C GLY A 449 30.11 -13.85 8.40
N ASP A 450 28.78 -13.98 8.43
CA ASP A 450 27.89 -13.16 9.26
C ASP A 450 26.89 -14.02 10.03
N ALA A 451 27.25 -14.37 11.26
CA ALA A 451 26.44 -15.17 12.18
C ALA A 451 25.32 -14.37 12.87
N THR A 452 25.04 -13.14 12.42
CA THR A 452 23.91 -12.36 12.96
C THR A 452 22.61 -13.15 12.77
N ILE A 453 21.80 -13.21 13.82
CA ILE A 453 20.46 -13.80 13.77
C ILE A 453 19.51 -12.77 13.16
N ALA A 454 18.90 -13.13 12.04
CA ALA A 454 17.92 -12.34 11.32
C ALA A 454 16.69 -13.23 11.04
N THR A 455 15.53 -12.83 11.56
CA THR A 455 14.29 -13.63 11.56
C THR A 455 13.78 -14.00 10.17
N ASP A 456 13.93 -13.10 9.22
CA ASP A 456 13.65 -13.32 7.80
C ASP A 456 14.26 -14.64 7.29
N THR A 457 15.54 -14.89 7.56
CA THR A 457 16.27 -16.07 7.07
C THR A 457 15.67 -17.40 7.49
N PHE A 458 15.01 -17.46 8.65
CA PHE A 458 14.32 -18.67 9.13
C PHE A 458 13.03 -18.91 8.36
N SER A 459 12.18 -17.88 8.27
CA SER A 459 10.91 -17.96 7.57
C SER A 459 11.10 -18.20 6.07
N TRP A 460 12.10 -17.56 5.45
CA TRP A 460 12.39 -17.66 4.01
C TRP A 460 12.99 -19.01 3.65
N SER A 461 13.78 -19.61 4.54
CA SER A 461 14.31 -20.95 4.30
C SER A 461 13.18 -21.96 4.10
N ILE A 462 12.11 -21.84 4.87
CA ILE A 462 10.94 -22.73 4.72
C ILE A 462 10.07 -22.30 3.55
N ALA A 463 9.85 -21.00 3.33
CA ALA A 463 9.02 -20.51 2.24
C ALA A 463 9.61 -20.78 0.84
N ALA A 464 10.93 -20.62 0.68
CA ALA A 464 11.65 -20.81 -0.58
C ALA A 464 11.95 -22.28 -0.88
N LEU A 465 12.45 -23.04 0.11
CA LEU A 465 12.88 -24.43 -0.11
C LEU A 465 11.75 -25.44 0.07
N GLY A 466 10.82 -25.15 0.99
CA GLY A 466 9.78 -26.08 1.42
C GLY A 466 10.27 -27.08 2.47
N PRO A 467 9.37 -27.57 3.37
CA PRO A 467 9.75 -28.46 4.46
C PRO A 467 10.36 -29.81 4.00
N ALA A 468 9.87 -30.37 2.89
CA ALA A 468 10.36 -31.63 2.34
C ALA A 468 11.83 -31.51 1.88
N LYS A 469 12.14 -30.46 1.11
CA LYS A 469 13.51 -30.20 0.64
C LYS A 469 14.46 -29.92 1.80
N LEU A 470 14.01 -29.19 2.82
CA LEU A 470 14.79 -28.98 4.04
C LEU A 470 15.16 -30.30 4.71
N LYS A 471 14.20 -31.22 4.88
CA LYS A 471 14.46 -32.56 5.46
C LYS A 471 15.47 -33.36 4.61
N GLU A 472 15.38 -33.31 3.28
CA GLU A 472 16.38 -33.95 2.38
C GLU A 472 17.80 -33.38 2.60
N LEU A 473 17.90 -32.09 2.90
CA LEU A 473 19.16 -31.41 3.21
C LEU A 473 19.63 -31.64 4.65
N SER A 474 18.93 -32.48 5.43
CA SER A 474 19.16 -32.72 6.86
C SER A 474 18.97 -31.45 7.71
N LEU A 475 18.12 -30.54 7.25
CA LEU A 475 17.69 -29.33 7.95
C LEU A 475 16.29 -29.58 8.49
N ASP A 476 16.10 -29.49 9.81
CA ASP A 476 14.78 -29.73 10.37
C ASP A 476 13.93 -28.43 10.33
N PRO A 477 12.87 -28.38 9.51
CA PRO A 477 12.03 -27.19 9.42
C PRO A 477 11.31 -26.85 10.74
N GLU A 478 11.03 -27.84 11.60
CA GLU A 478 10.46 -27.59 12.92
C GLU A 478 11.51 -26.98 13.87
N GLU A 479 12.77 -27.46 13.83
CA GLU A 479 13.86 -26.88 14.63
C GLU A 479 14.16 -25.42 14.21
N ILE A 480 14.14 -25.13 12.90
CA ILE A 480 14.33 -23.77 12.37
C ILE A 480 13.30 -22.81 12.96
N MET A 481 12.02 -23.17 12.95
CA MET A 481 10.98 -22.30 13.53
C MET A 481 11.05 -22.23 15.05
N ASN A 482 11.37 -23.32 15.74
CA ASN A 482 11.56 -23.28 17.18
C ASN A 482 12.73 -22.37 17.57
N PHE A 483 13.81 -22.34 16.79
CA PHE A 483 14.91 -21.41 16.99
C PHE A 483 14.44 -19.96 16.80
N ALA A 484 13.72 -19.68 15.72
CA ALA A 484 13.19 -18.34 15.43
C ALA A 484 12.29 -17.81 16.55
N GLU A 485 11.38 -18.64 17.07
CA GLU A 485 10.54 -18.31 18.24
C GLU A 485 11.39 -17.94 19.45
N ASN A 486 12.35 -18.79 19.81
CA ASN A 486 13.18 -18.58 21.00
C ASN A 486 14.09 -17.35 20.88
N ALA A 487 14.63 -17.08 19.70
CA ALA A 487 15.61 -16.02 19.49
C ALA A 487 14.98 -14.66 19.16
N CYS A 488 13.84 -14.65 18.46
CA CYS A 488 13.31 -13.46 17.81
C CYS A 488 11.91 -13.05 18.30
N GLU A 489 11.17 -13.89 19.01
CA GLU A 489 9.89 -13.49 19.59
C GLU A 489 10.09 -12.37 20.63
N VAL A 490 9.21 -11.37 20.52
CA VAL A 490 9.11 -10.26 21.46
C VAL A 490 7.66 -9.96 21.79
N GLU A 491 7.44 -9.50 23.01
CA GLU A 491 6.17 -8.96 23.47
C GLU A 491 6.39 -7.51 23.89
N VAL A 492 5.63 -6.58 23.30
CA VAL A 492 5.86 -5.14 23.47
C VAL A 492 4.55 -4.41 23.77
N PRO A 493 4.58 -3.34 24.60
CA PRO A 493 3.45 -2.44 24.72
C PRO A 493 3.33 -1.61 23.43
N TYR A 494 2.16 -1.67 22.79
CA TYR A 494 1.85 -0.94 21.57
C TYR A 494 0.75 0.08 21.81
N LYS A 495 1.00 1.33 21.41
CA LYS A 495 0.02 2.42 21.47
C LYS A 495 -0.76 2.48 20.16
N LYS A 496 -2.03 2.11 20.21
CA LYS A 496 -2.92 2.15 19.04
C LYS A 496 -3.23 3.59 18.61
N SER A 497 -3.82 3.76 17.42
CA SER A 497 -4.25 5.07 16.90
C SER A 497 -5.26 5.80 17.80
N ASN A 498 -6.04 5.07 18.61
CA ASN A 498 -6.96 5.64 19.61
C ASN A 498 -6.28 6.00 20.95
N GLY A 499 -4.97 5.82 21.08
CA GLY A 499 -4.19 6.09 22.28
C GLY A 499 -4.17 4.99 23.34
N LYS A 500 -4.98 3.93 23.20
CA LYS A 500 -5.00 2.78 24.12
C LYS A 500 -3.72 1.96 23.97
N LEU A 501 -3.14 1.57 25.10
CA LEU A 501 -2.03 0.62 25.15
C LEU A 501 -2.55 -0.82 25.14
N THR A 502 -1.94 -1.68 24.33
CA THR A 502 -2.17 -3.13 24.32
C THR A 502 -0.83 -3.85 24.27
N MET A 503 -0.74 -5.03 24.87
CA MET A 503 0.39 -5.92 24.61
C MET A 503 0.19 -6.60 23.25
N VAL A 504 1.27 -6.65 22.47
CA VAL A 504 1.32 -7.33 21.18
C VAL A 504 2.53 -8.25 21.17
N LYS A 505 2.36 -9.45 20.62
CA LYS A 505 3.44 -10.40 20.36
C LYS A 505 3.76 -10.52 18.88
N GLY A 506 5.03 -10.70 18.57
CA GLY A 506 5.46 -10.89 17.19
C GLY A 506 6.96 -11.10 17.12
N PHE A 507 7.52 -10.91 15.93
CA PHE A 507 8.91 -11.20 15.64
C PHE A 507 9.71 -9.91 15.40
N ASP A 508 10.88 -9.84 16.04
CA ASP A 508 11.83 -8.73 15.88
C ASP A 508 12.72 -8.88 14.66
N PHE A 509 13.34 -7.79 14.23
CA PHE A 509 14.42 -7.77 13.26
C PHE A 509 15.68 -8.49 13.77
N ALA A 510 16.31 -7.97 14.83
CA ALA A 510 17.58 -8.50 15.32
C ALA A 510 17.75 -8.16 16.79
N LYS A 511 16.86 -8.72 17.63
CA LYS A 511 16.83 -8.49 19.08
C LYS A 511 18.22 -8.60 19.72
N ALA A 512 18.99 -9.62 19.34
CA ALA A 512 20.33 -9.87 19.89
C ALA A 512 21.37 -8.77 19.56
N ARG A 513 21.21 -8.06 18.43
CA ARG A 513 22.09 -6.93 18.04
C ARG A 513 21.74 -5.64 18.78
N ASN A 514 20.48 -5.46 19.16
CA ASN A 514 19.93 -4.20 19.63
C ASN A 514 19.24 -4.33 21.00
N VAL A 515 19.90 -5.01 21.95
CA VAL A 515 19.34 -5.24 23.30
C VAL A 515 18.91 -3.94 23.98
N GLY A 516 19.67 -2.85 23.82
CA GLY A 516 19.37 -1.54 24.42
C GLY A 516 18.13 -0.83 23.86
N ARG A 517 17.68 -1.18 22.64
CA ARG A 517 16.45 -0.64 22.04
C ARG A 517 15.19 -1.29 22.63
N GLY A 518 15.33 -2.48 23.22
CA GLY A 518 14.22 -3.35 23.53
C GLY A 518 13.68 -4.06 22.29
N GLY A 519 12.58 -4.79 22.49
CA GLY A 519 11.89 -5.50 21.42
C GLY A 519 11.13 -4.56 20.50
N VAL A 520 11.13 -4.85 19.20
CA VAL A 520 10.35 -4.16 18.17
C VAL A 520 9.74 -5.21 17.27
N ILE A 521 8.43 -5.19 17.09
CA ILE A 521 7.76 -6.13 16.18
C ILE A 521 7.86 -5.60 14.75
N SER A 522 8.44 -6.38 13.86
CA SER A 522 8.35 -6.18 12.41
C SER A 522 7.02 -6.74 11.92
N THR A 523 6.20 -5.92 11.26
CA THR A 523 4.92 -6.39 10.70
C THR A 523 5.17 -7.37 9.57
N GLU A 524 6.16 -7.07 8.74
CA GLU A 524 6.64 -7.93 7.67
C GLU A 524 7.07 -9.28 8.24
N TRP A 525 8.07 -9.33 9.11
CA TRP A 525 8.66 -10.61 9.53
C TRP A 525 7.73 -11.44 10.41
N THR A 526 6.81 -10.79 11.12
CA THR A 526 5.72 -11.49 11.81
C THR A 526 4.76 -12.14 10.80
N ALA A 527 4.39 -11.44 9.73
CA ALA A 527 3.59 -12.00 8.64
C ALA A 527 4.31 -13.14 7.92
N GLN A 528 5.63 -13.02 7.70
CA GLN A 528 6.45 -14.08 7.15
C GLN A 528 6.39 -15.35 8.01
N ALA A 529 6.55 -15.23 9.33
CA ALA A 529 6.41 -16.36 10.25
C ALA A 529 5.01 -17.01 10.20
N ILE A 530 3.93 -16.21 10.07
CA ILE A 530 2.56 -16.71 9.91
C ILE A 530 2.42 -17.56 8.64
N VAL A 531 2.95 -17.09 7.50
CA VAL A 531 2.96 -17.85 6.24
C VAL A 531 3.74 -19.16 6.43
N THR A 532 4.90 -19.11 7.07
CA THR A 532 5.71 -20.30 7.35
C THR A 532 5.00 -21.32 8.22
N TYR A 533 4.28 -20.91 9.28
CA TYR A 533 3.47 -21.83 10.08
C TYR A 533 2.38 -22.52 9.27
N ARG A 534 1.76 -21.81 8.31
CA ARG A 534 0.77 -22.41 7.40
C ARG A 534 1.42 -23.43 6.46
N ILE A 535 2.61 -23.13 5.92
CA ILE A 535 3.38 -24.06 5.09
C ILE A 535 3.72 -25.34 5.89
N LEU A 536 4.20 -25.21 7.12
CA LEU A 536 4.49 -26.35 7.99
C LEU A 536 3.23 -27.15 8.31
N SER A 537 2.12 -26.47 8.63
CA SER A 537 0.86 -27.13 8.86
C SER A 537 0.42 -27.97 7.66
N ASN A 538 0.51 -27.44 6.43
CA ASN A 538 0.10 -28.15 5.23
C ASN A 538 1.00 -29.38 4.96
N TYR A 539 2.30 -29.23 5.18
CA TYR A 539 3.26 -30.32 5.06
C TYR A 539 2.98 -31.45 6.07
N LEU A 540 2.72 -31.10 7.33
CA LEU A 540 2.42 -32.07 8.39
C LEU A 540 1.06 -32.74 8.18
N ASP A 541 0.10 -32.05 7.58
CA ASP A 541 -1.20 -32.60 7.21
C ASP A 541 -1.04 -33.69 6.15
N ALA A 542 -0.19 -33.45 5.14
CA ALA A 542 0.18 -34.44 4.14
C ALA A 542 0.89 -35.68 4.74
N LEU A 543 1.52 -35.55 5.90
CA LEU A 543 2.13 -36.66 6.65
C LEU A 543 1.18 -37.33 7.66
N GLY A 544 -0.04 -36.81 7.85
CA GLY A 544 -1.01 -37.35 8.81
C GLY A 544 -0.74 -36.97 10.27
N GLU A 545 0.13 -36.00 10.54
CA GLU A 545 0.56 -35.57 11.89
C GLU A 545 -0.47 -34.62 12.54
N LYS A 546 -1.70 -35.11 12.79
CA LYS A 546 -2.87 -34.30 13.17
C LYS A 546 -2.66 -33.37 14.37
N GLU A 547 -1.93 -33.82 15.40
CA GLU A 547 -1.63 -33.01 16.59
C GLU A 547 -0.77 -31.80 16.22
N LYS A 548 0.30 -32.01 15.44
CA LYS A 548 1.19 -30.94 15.00
C LYS A 548 0.49 -29.98 14.04
N VAL A 549 -0.37 -30.48 13.15
CA VAL A 549 -1.20 -29.66 12.26
C VAL A 549 -2.02 -28.65 13.06
N PHE A 550 -2.72 -29.14 14.10
CA PHE A 550 -3.52 -28.28 14.97
C PHE A 550 -2.66 -27.21 15.66
N ASN A 551 -1.47 -27.57 16.14
CA ASN A 551 -0.55 -26.65 16.80
C ASN A 551 -0.06 -25.52 15.88
N TYR A 552 0.39 -25.86 14.68
CA TYR A 552 0.85 -24.86 13.72
C TYR A 552 -0.27 -23.98 13.18
N ARG A 553 -1.50 -24.52 12.99
CA ARG A 553 -2.68 -23.71 12.64
C ARG A 553 -3.02 -22.70 13.73
N GLN A 554 -2.97 -23.13 15.00
CA GLN A 554 -3.20 -22.21 16.12
C GLN A 554 -2.12 -21.15 16.25
N LYS A 555 -0.83 -21.50 16.10
CA LYS A 555 0.25 -20.51 16.07
C LYS A 555 0.04 -19.47 14.97
N ALA A 556 -0.29 -19.92 13.75
CA ALA A 556 -0.58 -19.02 12.63
C ALA A 556 -1.77 -18.09 12.94
N GLY A 557 -2.86 -18.62 13.52
CA GLY A 557 -4.03 -17.82 13.90
C GLY A 557 -3.73 -16.84 15.04
N PHE A 558 -2.99 -17.26 16.05
CA PHE A 558 -2.57 -16.42 17.16
C PHE A 558 -1.76 -15.22 16.66
N TYR A 559 -0.68 -15.46 15.91
CA TYR A 559 0.17 -14.39 15.40
C TYR A 559 -0.54 -13.51 14.37
N LEU A 560 -1.47 -14.05 13.58
CA LEU A 560 -2.30 -13.23 12.71
C LEU A 560 -3.15 -12.23 13.51
N ASN A 561 -3.75 -12.68 14.61
CA ASN A 561 -4.51 -11.81 15.50
C ASN A 561 -3.60 -10.78 16.17
N GLU A 562 -2.38 -11.14 16.57
CA GLU A 562 -1.41 -10.18 17.10
C GLU A 562 -1.00 -9.12 16.06
N LEU A 563 -0.69 -9.55 14.83
CA LEU A 563 -0.35 -8.66 13.72
C LEU A 563 -1.49 -7.69 13.40
N GLN A 564 -2.73 -8.18 13.42
CA GLN A 564 -3.93 -7.37 13.18
C GLN A 564 -4.15 -6.27 14.23
N LYS A 565 -3.63 -6.41 15.46
CA LYS A 565 -3.65 -5.33 16.46
C LYS A 565 -2.80 -4.12 16.03
N LEU A 566 -1.84 -4.31 15.14
CA LEU A 566 -0.93 -3.27 14.63
C LEU A 566 -1.52 -2.50 13.45
N ILE A 567 -2.69 -2.88 12.92
CA ILE A 567 -3.32 -2.15 11.81
C ILE A 567 -3.58 -0.71 12.25
N ILE A 568 -3.04 0.25 11.51
CA ILE A 568 -3.27 1.68 11.71
C ILE A 568 -4.28 2.20 10.69
N THR A 569 -4.81 3.38 10.94
CA THR A 569 -5.59 4.12 9.96
C THR A 569 -4.66 5.00 9.13
N SER A 570 -4.77 4.95 7.82
CA SER A 570 -4.06 5.85 6.90
C SER A 570 -4.18 7.32 7.33
N SER A 571 -3.04 8.01 7.27
CA SER A 571 -2.89 9.40 7.72
C SER A 571 -3.08 10.42 6.60
N SER A 572 -2.99 10.02 5.33
CA SER A 572 -3.12 10.93 4.19
C SER A 572 -4.55 11.02 3.64
N LYS A 573 -4.79 12.06 2.84
CA LYS A 573 -6.02 12.21 2.07
C LYS A 573 -6.19 11.09 1.03
N THR A 574 -5.08 10.61 0.44
CA THR A 574 -5.10 9.55 -0.58
C THR A 574 -5.59 8.22 -0.01
N GLY A 575 -5.09 7.83 1.17
CA GLY A 575 -5.49 6.57 1.78
C GLY A 575 -6.85 6.61 2.50
N GLN A 576 -7.44 7.80 2.69
CA GLN A 576 -8.82 8.00 3.18
C GLN A 576 -9.14 7.26 4.49
N GLY A 577 -8.17 7.17 5.42
CA GLY A 577 -8.35 6.50 6.70
C GLY A 577 -8.54 4.97 6.62
N ARG A 578 -8.31 4.35 5.45
CA ARG A 578 -8.32 2.89 5.29
C ARG A 578 -7.27 2.24 6.20
N GLY A 579 -7.55 1.01 6.63
CA GLY A 579 -6.59 0.20 7.39
C GLY A 579 -5.35 -0.15 6.57
N CYS A 580 -4.17 0.05 7.15
CA CYS A 580 -2.89 -0.42 6.63
C CYS A 580 -2.00 -0.85 7.79
N LEU A 581 -0.89 -1.55 7.51
CA LEU A 581 0.08 -1.89 8.55
C LEU A 581 1.27 -0.91 8.52
N PRO A 582 1.79 -0.52 9.69
CA PRO A 582 3.06 0.17 9.77
C PRO A 582 4.20 -0.79 9.41
N TYR A 583 5.40 -0.27 9.22
CA TYR A 583 6.59 -1.13 9.00
C TYR A 583 6.96 -1.91 10.27
N ALA A 584 6.77 -1.31 11.44
CA ALA A 584 7.09 -1.89 12.73
C ALA A 584 6.23 -1.31 13.85
N SER A 585 6.29 -1.92 15.04
CA SER A 585 5.61 -1.42 16.24
C SER A 585 6.20 -0.11 16.80
N MET A 586 7.37 0.31 16.31
CA MET A 586 8.05 1.55 16.72
C MET A 586 8.64 2.26 15.49
N ASP A 587 8.52 3.58 15.48
CA ASP A 587 9.03 4.46 14.43
C ASP A 587 10.45 4.95 14.71
N ASN A 588 11.21 5.21 13.64
CA ASN A 588 12.58 5.71 13.70
C ASN A 588 13.50 4.93 14.65
N VAL A 589 13.48 3.60 14.59
CA VAL A 589 14.37 2.74 15.41
C VAL A 589 15.31 1.91 14.55
N ASP A 590 16.51 1.63 15.05
CA ASP A 590 17.50 0.80 14.37
C ASP A 590 16.98 -0.63 14.19
N THR A 591 17.04 -1.17 12.98
CA THR A 591 16.61 -2.55 12.67
C THR A 591 17.70 -3.58 12.93
N GLY A 592 18.95 -3.17 13.15
CA GLY A 592 20.12 -4.06 13.25
C GLY A 592 20.64 -4.51 11.89
N HIS A 593 20.06 -3.98 10.80
CA HIS A 593 20.38 -4.35 9.43
C HIS A 593 20.98 -3.19 8.62
N GLY A 594 21.31 -2.08 9.27
CA GLY A 594 21.97 -0.92 8.64
C GLY A 594 21.00 0.18 8.20
N TRP A 595 19.71 0.07 8.53
CA TRP A 595 18.72 1.12 8.36
C TRP A 595 17.84 1.28 9.61
N ARG A 596 16.99 2.30 9.59
CA ARG A 596 16.02 2.57 10.65
C ARG A 596 14.61 2.40 10.12
N THR A 597 13.68 2.03 10.99
CA THR A 597 12.25 2.04 10.64
C THR A 597 11.83 3.47 10.23
N PRO A 598 10.83 3.62 9.34
CA PRO A 598 10.31 4.93 8.95
C PRO A 598 9.89 5.77 10.17
N LYS A 599 9.97 7.08 10.04
CA LYS A 599 9.52 8.04 11.06
C LYS A 599 8.00 8.15 11.03
N GLY A 600 7.38 8.41 12.17
CA GLY A 600 5.95 8.61 12.31
C GLY A 600 5.23 7.36 12.79
N SER A 601 4.59 7.47 13.95
CA SER A 601 3.79 6.38 14.57
C SER A 601 2.54 5.95 13.78
N GLN A 602 2.17 6.69 12.73
CA GLN A 602 1.07 6.36 11.81
C GLN A 602 1.54 6.27 10.36
N THR A 603 2.81 5.88 10.16
CA THR A 603 3.36 5.71 8.82
C THR A 603 2.97 4.36 8.25
N GLY A 604 2.12 4.36 7.22
CA GLY A 604 1.74 3.15 6.49
C GLY A 604 2.90 2.61 5.67
N SER A 605 3.02 1.28 5.57
CA SER A 605 4.10 0.60 4.85
C SER A 605 3.53 -0.38 3.83
N VAL A 606 4.06 -0.33 2.60
CA VAL A 606 3.70 -1.29 1.55
C VAL A 606 4.13 -2.70 1.93
N SER A 607 5.39 -2.91 2.35
CA SER A 607 5.84 -4.25 2.72
C SER A 607 5.04 -4.83 3.89
N GLY A 608 4.86 -4.05 4.97
CA GLY A 608 4.04 -4.46 6.11
C GLY A 608 2.60 -4.83 5.70
N THR A 609 1.97 -4.01 4.86
CA THR A 609 0.59 -4.21 4.40
C THR A 609 0.46 -5.40 3.45
N ALA A 610 1.37 -5.53 2.46
CA ALA A 610 1.37 -6.61 1.49
C ALA A 610 1.61 -7.97 2.18
N TYR A 611 2.58 -8.05 3.09
CA TYR A 611 2.79 -9.27 3.85
C TYR A 611 1.66 -9.58 4.82
N GLY A 612 1.07 -8.56 5.45
CA GLY A 612 -0.15 -8.76 6.24
C GLY A 612 -1.28 -9.39 5.41
N ILE A 613 -1.46 -8.94 4.17
CA ILE A 613 -2.40 -9.55 3.22
C ILE A 613 -2.01 -11.00 2.90
N PHE A 614 -0.74 -11.27 2.60
CA PHE A 614 -0.26 -12.62 2.30
C PHE A 614 -0.46 -13.58 3.48
N ALA A 615 -0.15 -13.12 4.70
CA ALA A 615 -0.39 -13.85 5.94
C ALA A 615 -1.89 -14.09 6.18
N TRP A 616 -2.76 -13.13 5.85
CA TRP A 616 -4.20 -13.28 6.01
C TRP A 616 -4.76 -14.41 5.15
N ILE A 617 -4.39 -14.42 3.86
CA ILE A 617 -4.93 -15.36 2.87
C ILE A 617 -4.09 -16.65 2.74
N GLY A 618 -2.91 -16.70 3.34
CA GLY A 618 -2.01 -17.86 3.30
C GLY A 618 -1.26 -18.00 1.97
N TYR A 619 -0.88 -16.87 1.38
CA TYR A 619 -0.14 -16.82 0.12
C TYR A 619 1.37 -16.92 0.37
N ASN A 620 2.04 -17.85 -0.31
CA ASN A 620 3.49 -17.92 -0.37
C ASN A 620 4.00 -17.20 -1.64
N PRO A 621 4.66 -16.04 -1.52
CA PRO A 621 5.16 -15.29 -2.67
C PRO A 621 6.31 -15.98 -3.43
N LEU A 622 6.98 -16.96 -2.81
CA LEU A 622 8.14 -17.66 -3.35
C LEU A 622 7.77 -19.00 -4.04
N SER A 623 6.49 -19.23 -4.35
CA SER A 623 6.02 -20.45 -5.00
C SER A 623 4.84 -20.19 -5.95
N PHE A 624 4.69 -21.05 -6.96
CA PHE A 624 3.47 -21.12 -7.78
C PHE A 624 2.34 -21.90 -7.10
N ASP A 625 2.66 -22.77 -6.15
CA ASP A 625 1.72 -23.73 -5.56
C ASP A 625 0.87 -23.08 -4.46
N ASN A 626 0.10 -22.06 -4.84
CA ASN A 626 -0.83 -21.30 -4.00
C ASN A 626 -2.28 -21.75 -4.23
N ALA A 627 -2.52 -23.08 -4.23
CA ALA A 627 -3.73 -23.75 -4.73
C ALA A 627 -5.08 -23.21 -4.19
N ASN A 628 -5.08 -22.55 -3.02
CA ASN A 628 -6.29 -22.04 -2.36
C ASN A 628 -6.52 -20.52 -2.53
N VAL A 629 -5.54 -19.76 -3.04
CA VAL A 629 -5.63 -18.29 -3.15
C VAL A 629 -6.27 -17.86 -4.48
N PHE A 630 -6.16 -18.69 -5.52
CA PHE A 630 -6.63 -18.38 -6.88
C PHE A 630 -7.89 -19.16 -7.31
N SER A 631 -8.48 -20.00 -6.44
CA SER A 631 -9.70 -20.74 -6.75
C SER A 631 -10.93 -19.84 -6.69
N LYS A 632 -11.93 -20.09 -7.56
CA LYS A 632 -13.19 -19.32 -7.65
C LYS A 632 -14.04 -19.37 -6.37
N ASP A 633 -13.73 -20.28 -5.44
CA ASP A 633 -14.53 -20.61 -4.26
C ASP A 633 -14.01 -19.96 -2.96
N SER A 634 -12.95 -19.15 -3.03
CA SER A 634 -12.53 -18.33 -1.89
C SER A 634 -13.43 -17.09 -1.77
N GLU A 635 -14.59 -17.23 -1.11
CA GLU A 635 -15.52 -16.12 -0.82
C GLU A 635 -14.89 -14.95 -0.04
N VAL A 636 -13.66 -15.11 0.46
CA VAL A 636 -12.88 -14.05 1.13
C VAL A 636 -12.13 -13.16 0.13
N VAL A 637 -11.81 -13.67 -1.07
CA VAL A 637 -10.97 -12.98 -2.09
C VAL A 637 -11.82 -12.31 -3.19
N ARG A 638 -13.08 -12.70 -3.35
CA ARG A 638 -14.09 -12.04 -4.21
C ARG A 638 -15.09 -11.25 -3.38
#